data_AF-A0A8I1AEW8-F1
#
_entry.id   AF-A0A8I1AEW8-F1
#
_cell.length_a   1.000
_cell.length_b   1.000
_cell.length_c   1.000
_cell.angle_alpha   90.00
_cell.angle_beta   90.00
_cell.angle_gamma   90.00
#
_symmetry.space_group_name_H-M   'P 1'
#
loop_
_entity.id
_entity.type
_entity.pdbx_description
1 polymer ?
#
loop_
_entity_poly.entity_id
_entity_poly.type
_entity_poly.pdbx_seq_one_letter_code
_entity_poly.pdbx_strand_id
1 'polypeptide(L)'
;MSELRFDGRVAIVTGAGGGLGRQHALTLAARGCKVVVNDLGGGAHGSGQSSTAADKVVEEIRAIGGEAVANYDSVENGEAIVQTALTHFGTVDIVINNAGILRDVSFAKMTEQDWDLIMQVHLNGSKSVSHAAWSIMREKGYGRIIMTTSAAGIYGNFGQANYCAAKLGILGLANCLAEEGRNKNILVNTIAPLAASRLTETVMPADLLALLQPEAVSPLVAWLAHENCKETKSLFEVGAGFMAKLRWERSEGYVFPNQHVLSVDDVARQWDKITDFTTSTHPSSTTESFTPILEGIQHPNLGGNEFIDLDVASKAQLEIESSYDERDLSLYALGIGAAQNPLDHSELAYVYELGSEFQAFPTYGVMPQMNAMLNMAKQGITLPGMNYGFDRVLHGEQYTEIKRPLPPHAKLTHTFKLKTAYDKNPNAVITFAISSKDESGEELIYNEMTAFVRGAGGWGGDRGDSLATNIAPDREPDAVIEEKTDINQTLLYRLSGDWNPLHADPAFAKAFGFDRPILHGLCTFGFSGRHVIKAFSNNDGRYFKSIKVRFAKSVYPGDTLLTKMWKISDTKIIFETWVKERNEIVIKNAAVELYSEIPQAKVHAPDMAQSSEKIADPPQESSSEPTRLIAEDVFNVIAEQIAQHPEWVDKTKTQFLFKLKNPDSIWTLDLKNTPASCIQSETAHPDVILEMDEVHLQTVVTSTLADVQKLFFGGQLKISGNVMASNKLMILQKIDPSSFETAKKQRLATAKEHLSTASHSDTLTAMHREITLADVFTAVNEYINTHPNMVERTNTTFQFKIKHPESSWFIDLKHDLGGAGAGEIAVPDVTLEMDEQHVETIFNGSLADVQKLFFSGQLKISGNVMASNKLVILQDMDKKLIAQARDQRVAAGQAPLQASISSHQQTTTKQQAKASEFLSKLQTCFQIHAEVPYVYQFHITEPQQSWKIDFANGTVQQGDDPNADVILTLTDQHFYALVSKQRDLRDLYQHGELMVEGAIRYIQHPAFLQILTDSFAATADRI
;
A
#
# COMPACT_ATOMS: atom_id res chain seq x y z
N MET A 1 12.14 40.65 18.01
CA MET A 1 11.14 40.38 19.07
C MET A 1 11.55 41.16 20.30
N SER A 2 10.61 41.74 21.04
CA SER A 2 10.89 42.34 22.36
C SER A 2 11.32 41.26 23.35
N GLU A 3 12.17 41.61 24.31
CA GLU A 3 12.55 40.72 25.42
C GLU A 3 11.31 40.26 26.20
N LEU A 4 11.25 38.98 26.61
CA LEU A 4 10.18 38.45 27.47
C LEU A 4 10.43 38.91 28.92
N ARG A 5 9.43 39.53 29.54
CA ARG A 5 9.54 40.15 30.88
C ARG A 5 8.39 39.73 31.78
N PHE A 6 8.59 39.87 33.09
CA PHE A 6 7.66 39.49 34.15
C PHE A 6 7.32 40.67 35.05
N ASP A 7 7.43 41.90 34.51
CA ASP A 7 7.18 43.11 35.26
C ASP A 7 5.74 43.09 35.85
N GLY A 8 5.63 43.36 37.14
CA GLY A 8 4.35 43.32 37.87
C GLY A 8 3.84 41.92 38.23
N ARG A 9 4.58 40.84 37.93
CA ARG A 9 4.23 39.47 38.33
C ARG A 9 4.92 39.06 39.63
N VAL A 10 4.20 38.29 40.45
CA VAL A 10 4.73 37.69 41.69
C VAL A 10 4.87 36.18 41.55
N ALA A 11 6.08 35.65 41.78
CA ALA A 11 6.37 34.23 41.74
C ALA A 11 6.72 33.66 43.12
N ILE A 12 6.20 32.47 43.42
CA ILE A 12 6.68 31.61 44.50
C ILE A 12 7.52 30.51 43.88
N VAL A 13 8.76 30.33 44.35
CA VAL A 13 9.62 29.21 43.97
C VAL A 13 9.97 28.42 45.22
N THR A 14 9.52 27.17 45.29
CA THR A 14 9.81 26.30 46.45
C THR A 14 11.11 25.53 46.28
N GLY A 15 11.85 25.33 47.37
CA GLY A 15 13.20 24.75 47.32
C GLY A 15 14.18 25.63 46.53
N ALA A 16 14.09 26.96 46.71
CA ALA A 16 14.83 27.94 45.95
C ALA A 16 16.19 28.33 46.57
N GLY A 17 16.61 27.68 47.66
CA GLY A 17 17.89 27.95 48.34
C GLY A 17 19.12 27.37 47.62
N GLY A 18 18.92 26.57 46.57
CA GLY A 18 20.01 26.02 45.75
C GLY A 18 19.51 25.34 44.46
N GLY A 19 20.45 24.87 43.64
CA GLY A 19 20.16 24.09 42.42
C GLY A 19 19.17 24.75 41.46
N LEU A 20 18.22 23.94 40.95
CA LEU A 20 17.18 24.37 40.01
C LEU A 20 16.31 25.51 40.53
N GLY A 21 15.84 25.41 41.78
CA GLY A 21 14.97 26.42 42.37
C GLY A 21 15.65 27.79 42.47
N ARG A 22 16.91 27.82 42.91
CA ARG A 22 17.73 29.05 42.91
C ARG A 22 17.79 29.67 41.53
N GLN A 23 18.07 28.86 40.51
CA GLN A 23 18.23 29.36 39.15
C GLN A 23 16.90 29.82 38.53
N HIS A 24 15.78 29.17 38.84
CA HIS A 24 14.45 29.65 38.47
C HIS A 24 14.16 31.03 39.07
N ALA A 25 14.45 31.21 40.37
CA ALA A 25 14.26 32.47 41.07
C ALA A 25 15.09 33.61 40.46
N LEU A 26 16.38 33.39 40.22
CA LEU A 26 17.27 34.36 39.57
C LEU A 26 16.82 34.70 38.14
N THR A 27 16.42 33.69 37.36
CA THR A 27 15.99 33.84 35.96
C THR A 27 14.73 34.71 35.83
N LEU A 28 13.77 34.54 36.76
CA LEU A 28 12.54 35.35 36.81
C LEU A 28 12.82 36.76 37.34
N ALA A 29 13.60 36.89 38.41
CA ALA A 29 13.90 38.18 39.02
C ALA A 29 14.70 39.11 38.08
N ALA A 30 15.68 38.56 37.35
CA ALA A 30 16.44 39.28 36.33
C ALA A 30 15.55 39.89 35.22
N ARG A 31 14.32 39.38 35.07
CA ARG A 31 13.33 39.84 34.09
C ARG A 31 12.15 40.59 34.73
N GLY A 32 12.32 41.12 35.95
CA GLY A 32 11.37 42.01 36.60
C GLY A 32 10.31 41.34 37.47
N CYS A 33 10.38 40.02 37.67
CA CYS A 33 9.47 39.32 38.57
C CYS A 33 9.81 39.61 40.05
N LYS A 34 8.78 39.77 40.89
CA LYS A 34 8.94 39.80 42.36
C LYS A 34 8.89 38.36 42.89
N VAL A 35 9.92 37.93 43.61
CA VAL A 35 10.08 36.49 43.93
C VAL A 35 10.03 36.23 45.43
N VAL A 36 9.17 35.29 45.83
CA VAL A 36 9.24 34.62 47.14
C VAL A 36 10.17 33.42 47.00
N VAL A 37 11.32 33.51 47.66
CA VAL A 37 12.34 32.45 47.72
C VAL A 37 12.01 31.57 48.92
N ASN A 38 11.29 30.47 48.71
CA ASN A 38 11.00 29.51 49.78
C ASN A 38 12.08 28.43 49.84
N ASP A 39 12.66 28.22 51.01
CA ASP A 39 13.53 27.06 51.28
C ASP A 39 13.54 26.72 52.79
N LEU A 40 13.34 25.44 53.13
CA LEU A 40 13.44 24.97 54.51
C LEU A 40 14.89 25.00 55.04
N GLY A 41 15.88 24.95 54.15
CA GLY A 41 17.31 24.90 54.49
C GLY A 41 17.77 23.56 55.06
N GLY A 42 17.02 22.49 54.80
CA GLY A 42 17.37 21.11 55.18
C GLY A 42 18.36 20.45 54.22
N GLY A 43 18.91 19.31 54.64
CA GLY A 43 19.75 18.44 53.81
C GLY A 43 18.95 17.65 52.78
N ALA A 44 19.63 17.08 51.77
CA ALA A 44 19.02 16.35 50.65
C ALA A 44 18.18 15.12 51.05
N HIS A 45 18.36 14.61 52.27
CA HIS A 45 17.61 13.48 52.83
C HIS A 45 16.47 13.88 53.78
N GLY A 46 16.14 15.18 53.84
CA GLY A 46 15.03 15.72 54.64
C GLY A 46 15.34 15.96 56.11
N SER A 47 16.60 16.24 56.48
CA SER A 47 17.02 16.54 57.86
C SER A 47 17.48 17.99 58.04
N GLY A 48 17.15 18.61 59.18
CA GLY A 48 17.57 19.98 59.53
C GLY A 48 16.71 21.10 58.95
N GLN A 49 16.91 22.33 59.44
CA GLN A 49 16.26 23.56 58.98
C GLN A 49 17.25 24.73 59.11
N SER A 50 17.28 25.65 58.14
CA SER A 50 18.16 26.82 58.16
C SER A 50 17.57 27.97 57.34
N SER A 51 17.56 29.20 57.88
CA SER A 51 17.14 30.39 57.12
C SER A 51 18.15 30.79 56.04
N THR A 52 19.43 30.49 56.27
CA THR A 52 20.57 30.98 55.49
C THR A 52 20.50 30.64 54.00
N ALA A 53 19.86 29.52 53.63
CA ALA A 53 19.78 29.09 52.24
C ALA A 53 18.90 30.05 51.41
N ALA A 54 17.70 30.37 51.90
CA ALA A 54 16.80 31.31 51.24
C ALA A 54 17.36 32.75 51.30
N ASP A 55 17.92 33.16 52.45
CA ASP A 55 18.46 34.51 52.65
C ASP A 55 19.54 34.86 51.62
N LYS A 56 20.47 33.94 51.37
CA LYS A 56 21.54 34.12 50.37
C LYS A 56 21.01 34.38 48.97
N VAL A 57 20.00 33.64 48.52
CA VAL A 57 19.43 33.80 47.18
C VAL A 57 18.65 35.10 47.07
N VAL A 58 18.00 35.55 48.15
CA VAL A 58 17.38 36.89 48.20
C VAL A 58 18.43 37.99 48.07
N GLU A 59 19.58 37.87 48.74
CA GLU A 59 20.70 38.80 48.60
C GLU A 59 21.25 38.84 47.17
N GLU A 60 21.41 37.68 46.52
CA GLU A 60 21.82 37.58 45.11
C GLU A 60 20.83 38.26 44.17
N ILE A 61 19.52 38.05 44.36
CA ILE A 61 18.48 38.71 43.58
C ILE A 61 18.53 40.23 43.75
N ARG A 62 18.71 40.72 44.99
CA ARG A 62 18.85 42.16 45.26
C ARG A 62 20.11 42.75 44.64
N ALA A 63 21.21 42.00 44.62
CA ALA A 63 22.47 42.41 44.01
C ALA A 63 22.35 42.64 42.49
N ILE A 64 21.48 41.89 41.80
CA ILE A 64 21.17 42.10 40.37
C ILE A 64 20.01 43.09 40.14
N GLY A 65 19.55 43.80 41.18
CA GLY A 65 18.51 44.83 41.09
C GLY A 65 17.07 44.31 41.10
N GLY A 66 16.84 43.05 41.44
CA GLY A 66 15.50 42.46 41.56
C GLY A 66 14.87 42.63 42.95
N GLU A 67 13.58 42.32 43.05
CA GLU A 67 12.81 42.32 44.31
C GLU A 67 12.55 40.87 44.78
N ALA A 68 12.99 40.54 46.00
CA ALA A 68 12.71 39.24 46.61
C ALA A 68 12.55 39.28 48.14
N VAL A 69 11.82 38.30 48.66
CA VAL A 69 11.63 38.02 50.10
C VAL A 69 11.81 36.51 50.36
N ALA A 70 12.42 36.17 51.50
CA ALA A 70 12.63 34.79 51.90
C ALA A 70 11.39 34.24 52.61
N ASN A 71 11.16 32.94 52.48
CA ASN A 71 10.24 32.17 53.32
C ASN A 71 10.93 30.88 53.77
N TYR A 72 10.72 30.47 55.03
CA TYR A 72 11.45 29.37 55.68
C TYR A 72 10.57 28.16 56.04
N ASP A 73 9.31 28.17 55.61
CA ASP A 73 8.33 27.14 55.93
C ASP A 73 8.53 25.87 55.08
N SER A 74 8.16 24.71 55.65
CA SER A 74 8.02 23.49 54.85
C SER A 74 6.89 23.65 53.83
N VAL A 75 7.03 23.06 52.65
CA VAL A 75 5.98 23.02 51.62
C VAL A 75 4.71 22.30 52.08
N GLU A 76 4.79 21.53 53.17
CA GLU A 76 3.62 20.99 53.85
C GLU A 76 2.68 22.11 54.33
N ASN A 77 3.22 23.26 54.73
CA ASN A 77 2.50 24.45 55.15
C ASN A 77 2.40 25.49 54.00
N GLY A 78 1.77 25.09 52.90
CA GLY A 78 1.64 25.93 51.70
C GLY A 78 0.91 27.26 51.94
N GLU A 79 0.01 27.32 52.92
CA GLU A 79 -0.71 28.55 53.28
C GLU A 79 0.23 29.64 53.81
N ALA A 80 1.19 29.30 54.68
CA ALA A 80 2.18 30.26 55.17
C ALA A 80 3.09 30.79 54.05
N ILE A 81 3.46 29.93 53.09
CA ILE A 81 4.27 30.32 51.93
C ILE A 81 3.50 31.32 51.06
N VAL A 82 2.23 31.03 50.74
CA VAL A 82 1.38 31.93 49.95
C VAL A 82 1.10 33.24 50.71
N GLN A 83 0.89 33.17 52.03
CA GLN A 83 0.69 34.34 52.87
C GLN A 83 1.91 35.28 52.84
N THR A 84 3.13 34.76 52.69
CA THR A 84 4.32 35.58 52.50
C THR A 84 4.23 36.40 51.20
N ALA A 85 3.81 35.79 50.09
CA ALA A 85 3.60 36.51 48.83
C ALA A 85 2.54 37.60 48.95
N LEU A 86 1.42 37.30 49.62
CA LEU A 86 0.34 38.26 49.85
C LEU A 86 0.79 39.44 50.73
N THR A 87 1.51 39.15 51.81
CA THR A 87 1.94 40.18 52.77
C THR A 87 2.92 41.17 52.15
N HIS A 88 3.86 40.68 51.33
CA HIS A 88 4.93 41.51 50.76
C HIS A 88 4.58 42.11 49.39
N PHE A 89 3.79 41.41 48.58
CA PHE A 89 3.54 41.79 47.18
C PHE A 89 2.06 41.84 46.80
N GLY A 90 1.14 41.45 47.70
CA GLY A 90 -0.30 41.59 47.51
C GLY A 90 -0.97 40.52 46.62
N THR A 91 -0.21 39.65 45.97
CA THR A 91 -0.75 38.61 45.08
C THR A 91 0.22 37.45 44.87
N VAL A 92 -0.22 36.41 44.14
CA VAL A 92 0.63 35.34 43.58
C VAL A 92 0.18 35.04 42.15
N ASP A 93 1.07 35.18 41.17
CA ASP A 93 0.82 34.94 39.74
C ASP A 93 1.39 33.62 39.25
N ILE A 94 2.55 33.23 39.80
CA ILE A 94 3.34 32.08 39.36
C ILE A 94 3.68 31.22 40.60
N VAL A 95 3.48 29.91 40.50
CA VAL A 95 3.94 28.94 41.51
C VAL A 95 4.83 27.90 40.81
N ILE A 96 6.07 27.77 41.25
CA ILE A 96 7.00 26.75 40.79
C ILE A 96 7.24 25.77 41.94
N ASN A 97 6.59 24.61 41.88
CA ASN A 97 6.71 23.54 42.85
C ASN A 97 7.96 22.70 42.55
N ASN A 98 9.10 23.11 43.12
CA ASN A 98 10.40 22.51 42.89
C ASN A 98 10.99 21.80 44.12
N ALA A 99 10.53 22.11 45.34
CA ALA A 99 11.05 21.49 46.57
C ALA A 99 11.05 19.96 46.51
N GLY A 100 12.11 19.35 47.04
CA GLY A 100 12.30 17.91 46.97
C GLY A 100 13.46 17.37 47.77
N ILE A 101 13.39 16.09 48.09
CA ILE A 101 14.37 15.31 48.85
C ILE A 101 14.52 13.91 48.24
N LEU A 102 15.50 13.13 48.70
CA LEU A 102 15.70 11.75 48.28
C LEU A 102 15.88 10.79 49.46
N ARG A 103 15.24 9.62 49.34
CA ARG A 103 15.30 8.46 50.25
C ARG A 103 15.38 7.19 49.43
N ASP A 104 16.48 7.06 48.70
CA ASP A 104 16.69 5.95 47.77
C ASP A 104 16.97 4.66 48.56
N VAL A 105 16.13 3.67 48.35
CA VAL A 105 16.17 2.38 49.03
C VAL A 105 15.47 1.33 48.18
N SER A 106 16.04 0.13 48.09
CA SER A 106 15.39 -0.99 47.39
C SER A 106 14.00 -1.24 47.98
N PHE A 107 13.01 -1.56 47.14
CA PHE A 107 11.61 -1.70 47.55
C PHE A 107 11.42 -2.55 48.82
N ALA A 108 12.10 -3.70 48.92
CA ALA A 108 12.01 -4.60 50.08
C ALA A 108 12.59 -4.04 51.40
N LYS A 109 13.44 -3.01 51.35
CA LYS A 109 14.08 -2.39 52.53
C LYS A 109 13.46 -1.03 52.88
N MET A 110 12.52 -0.55 52.08
CA MET A 110 11.87 0.74 52.27
C MET A 110 11.04 0.72 53.55
N THR A 111 11.26 1.69 54.43
CA THR A 111 10.42 1.87 55.61
C THR A 111 9.22 2.75 55.28
N GLU A 112 8.16 2.68 56.09
CA GLU A 112 7.01 3.60 55.96
C GLU A 112 7.44 5.06 56.05
N GLN A 113 8.41 5.37 56.91
CA GLN A 113 8.94 6.73 57.03
C GLN A 113 9.63 7.21 55.73
N ASP A 114 10.36 6.33 55.04
CA ASP A 114 10.98 6.66 53.75
C ASP A 114 9.93 6.91 52.66
N TRP A 115 8.78 6.22 52.71
CA TRP A 115 7.65 6.46 51.82
C TRP A 115 6.95 7.78 52.16
N ASP A 116 6.50 7.92 53.41
CA ASP A 116 5.70 9.05 53.88
C ASP A 116 6.43 10.36 53.65
N LEU A 117 7.70 10.45 54.03
CA LEU A 117 8.46 11.69 53.91
C LEU A 117 8.57 12.16 52.43
N ILE A 118 8.77 11.22 51.51
CA ILE A 118 8.83 11.51 50.07
C ILE A 118 7.47 11.97 49.55
N MET A 119 6.38 11.28 49.93
CA MET A 119 5.04 11.68 49.52
C MET A 119 4.64 13.05 50.10
N GLN A 120 4.99 13.31 51.37
CA GLN A 120 4.66 14.56 52.04
C GLN A 120 5.35 15.76 51.41
N VAL A 121 6.65 15.69 51.16
CA VAL A 121 7.41 16.82 50.59
C VAL A 121 7.05 17.03 49.11
N HIS A 122 6.99 15.96 48.32
CA HIS A 122 6.84 16.10 46.88
C HIS A 122 5.38 16.30 46.46
N LEU A 123 4.53 15.29 46.66
CA LEU A 123 3.16 15.32 46.15
C LEU A 123 2.27 16.21 47.01
N ASN A 124 2.22 15.95 48.32
CA ASN A 124 1.36 16.71 49.23
C ASN A 124 1.84 18.15 49.39
N GLY A 125 3.15 18.40 49.39
CA GLY A 125 3.72 19.75 49.40
C GLY A 125 3.34 20.55 48.15
N SER A 126 3.54 19.98 46.96
CA SER A 126 3.12 20.63 45.69
C SER A 126 1.62 20.91 45.67
N LYS A 127 0.81 19.96 46.17
CA LYS A 127 -0.64 20.14 46.34
C LYS A 127 -0.96 21.26 47.33
N SER A 128 -0.28 21.31 48.48
CA SER A 128 -0.53 22.27 49.56
C SER A 128 -0.31 23.71 49.08
N VAL A 129 0.85 23.98 48.48
CA VAL A 129 1.22 25.30 47.95
C VAL A 129 0.29 25.73 46.80
N SER A 130 0.06 24.83 45.84
CA SER A 130 -0.81 25.13 44.69
C SER A 130 -2.26 25.38 45.12
N HIS A 131 -2.77 24.59 46.07
CA HIS A 131 -4.12 24.75 46.62
C HIS A 131 -4.27 26.09 47.34
N ALA A 132 -3.29 26.50 48.15
CA ALA A 132 -3.31 27.79 48.83
C ALA A 132 -3.29 28.98 47.85
N ALA A 133 -2.61 28.85 46.70
CA ALA A 133 -2.57 29.89 45.67
C ALA A 133 -3.81 29.91 44.74
N TRP A 134 -4.58 28.82 44.70
CA TRP A 134 -5.59 28.56 43.67
C TRP A 134 -6.71 29.59 43.63
N SER A 135 -7.31 29.92 44.78
CA SER A 135 -8.41 30.90 44.86
C SER A 135 -7.99 32.26 44.35
N ILE A 136 -6.78 32.72 44.73
CA ILE A 136 -6.20 34.00 44.34
C ILE A 136 -6.01 34.07 42.82
N MET A 137 -5.42 33.03 42.21
CA MET A 137 -5.23 32.94 40.76
C MET A 137 -6.57 32.90 40.01
N ARG A 138 -7.53 32.16 40.55
CA ARG A 138 -8.87 32.00 39.97
C ARG A 138 -9.67 33.30 39.98
N GLU A 139 -9.63 34.04 41.09
CA GLU A 139 -10.37 35.29 41.27
C GLU A 139 -9.87 36.39 40.33
N LYS A 140 -8.56 36.45 40.07
CA LYS A 140 -7.98 37.43 39.13
C LYS A 140 -7.94 36.99 37.67
N GLY A 141 -8.26 35.73 37.37
CA GLY A 141 -8.22 35.20 36.00
C GLY A 141 -6.81 35.09 35.41
N TYR A 142 -5.81 34.82 36.25
CA TYR A 142 -4.43 34.58 35.82
C TYR A 142 -3.69 33.68 36.81
N GLY A 143 -3.09 32.60 36.30
CA GLY A 143 -2.18 31.76 37.07
C GLY A 143 -1.25 30.96 36.18
N ARG A 144 -0.03 30.71 36.67
CA ARG A 144 0.92 29.79 36.04
C ARG A 144 1.48 28.88 37.11
N ILE A 145 1.35 27.57 36.92
CA ILE A 145 1.83 26.57 37.87
C ILE A 145 2.76 25.62 37.15
N ILE A 146 3.98 25.49 37.65
CA ILE A 146 4.97 24.54 37.16
C ILE A 146 5.17 23.45 38.21
N MET A 147 5.04 22.21 37.77
CA MET A 147 5.20 21.01 38.57
C MET A 147 6.48 20.28 38.19
N THR A 148 7.28 19.88 39.18
CA THR A 148 8.54 19.16 38.91
C THR A 148 8.36 17.65 39.12
N THR A 149 8.21 16.91 38.02
CA THR A 149 8.34 15.44 37.98
C THR A 149 9.81 15.02 37.76
N SER A 150 10.06 13.82 37.24
CA SER A 150 11.40 13.34 36.90
C SER A 150 11.32 12.22 35.86
N ALA A 151 12.42 11.98 35.14
CA ALA A 151 12.57 10.80 34.28
C ALA A 151 12.38 9.50 35.07
N ALA A 152 12.83 9.43 36.33
CA ALA A 152 12.59 8.30 37.22
C ALA A 152 11.09 8.06 37.46
N GLY A 153 10.29 9.13 37.60
CA GLY A 153 8.84 9.01 37.68
C GLY A 153 8.21 8.47 36.41
N ILE A 154 8.67 8.93 35.24
CA ILE A 154 8.11 8.57 33.93
C ILE A 154 8.46 7.13 33.54
N TYR A 155 9.74 6.75 33.68
CA TYR A 155 10.28 5.49 33.14
C TYR A 155 10.56 4.43 34.22
N GLY A 156 10.49 4.81 35.50
CA GLY A 156 10.96 3.99 36.61
C GLY A 156 12.47 4.11 36.82
N ASN A 157 12.93 3.89 38.05
CA ASN A 157 14.34 3.78 38.38
C ASN A 157 14.55 2.85 39.58
N PHE A 158 15.62 2.06 39.58
CA PHE A 158 15.90 1.09 40.63
C PHE A 158 16.12 1.78 41.98
N GLY A 159 15.49 1.26 43.04
CA GLY A 159 15.64 1.80 44.40
C GLY A 159 14.90 3.11 44.67
N GLN A 160 14.00 3.54 43.79
CA GLN A 160 13.30 4.82 43.90
C GLN A 160 11.77 4.69 43.89
N ALA A 161 11.20 3.57 44.34
CA ALA A 161 9.76 3.32 44.23
C ALA A 161 8.87 4.42 44.84
N ASN A 162 9.21 4.91 46.04
CA ASN A 162 8.57 6.08 46.68
C ASN A 162 8.67 7.35 45.84
N TYR A 163 9.87 7.66 45.34
CA TYR A 163 10.14 8.85 44.55
C TYR A 163 9.44 8.80 43.19
N CYS A 164 9.49 7.67 42.48
CA CYS A 164 8.79 7.45 41.23
C CYS A 164 7.28 7.62 41.40
N ALA A 165 6.70 7.03 42.45
CA ALA A 165 5.28 7.16 42.77
C ALA A 165 4.88 8.62 43.04
N ALA A 166 5.65 9.35 43.86
CA ALA A 166 5.39 10.76 44.14
C ALA A 166 5.49 11.62 42.86
N LYS A 167 6.53 11.40 42.05
CA LYS A 167 6.82 12.21 40.85
C LYS A 167 5.81 11.97 39.74
N LEU A 168 5.38 10.74 39.50
CA LEU A 168 4.31 10.48 38.53
C LEU A 168 2.93 10.87 39.08
N GLY A 169 2.72 10.80 40.41
CA GLY A 169 1.55 11.35 41.08
C GLY A 169 1.40 12.87 40.89
N ILE A 170 2.52 13.60 40.87
CA ILE A 170 2.54 15.04 40.56
C ILE A 170 2.03 15.30 39.14
N LEU A 171 2.41 14.47 38.15
CA LEU A 171 1.88 14.58 36.79
C LEU A 171 0.37 14.32 36.75
N GLY A 172 -0.11 13.32 37.49
CA GLY A 172 -1.56 13.06 37.64
C GLY A 172 -2.32 14.25 38.23
N LEU A 173 -1.78 14.87 39.28
CA LEU A 173 -2.31 16.11 39.88
C LEU A 173 -2.32 17.26 38.87
N ALA A 174 -1.20 17.48 38.17
CA ALA A 174 -1.06 18.53 37.17
C ALA A 174 -2.09 18.40 36.04
N ASN A 175 -2.35 17.17 35.57
CA ASN A 175 -3.33 16.88 34.54
C ASN A 175 -4.75 17.33 34.95
N CYS A 176 -5.14 17.10 36.21
CA CYS A 176 -6.45 17.51 36.72
C CYS A 176 -6.53 19.04 36.88
N LEU A 177 -5.51 19.65 37.51
CA LEU A 177 -5.48 21.10 37.70
C LEU A 177 -5.45 21.86 36.38
N ALA A 178 -4.78 21.35 35.35
CA ALA A 178 -4.77 21.96 34.03
C ALA A 178 -6.18 22.05 33.39
N GLU A 179 -7.02 21.03 33.62
CA GLU A 179 -8.42 21.02 33.15
C GLU A 179 -9.29 21.98 33.97
N GLU A 180 -9.18 21.95 35.30
CA GLU A 180 -9.94 22.84 36.19
C GLU A 180 -9.57 24.33 35.99
N GLY A 181 -8.31 24.61 35.69
CA GLY A 181 -7.76 25.95 35.51
C GLY A 181 -7.97 26.57 34.14
N ARG A 182 -8.23 25.76 33.10
CA ARG A 182 -8.22 26.19 31.68
C ARG A 182 -9.12 27.39 31.41
N ASN A 183 -10.37 27.34 31.89
CA ASN A 183 -11.37 28.41 31.70
C ASN A 183 -11.13 29.66 32.55
N LYS A 184 -10.10 29.65 33.42
CA LYS A 184 -9.73 30.75 34.31
C LYS A 184 -8.33 31.29 34.01
N ASN A 185 -7.74 30.89 32.88
CA ASN A 185 -6.37 31.26 32.48
C ASN A 185 -5.34 30.91 33.58
N ILE A 186 -5.58 29.78 34.26
CA ILE A 186 -4.61 29.12 35.12
C ILE A 186 -4.03 27.96 34.32
N LEU A 187 -2.77 28.09 33.90
CA LEU A 187 -2.10 27.09 33.08
C LEU A 187 -1.15 26.28 33.95
N VAL A 188 -1.22 24.96 33.84
CA VAL A 188 -0.43 24.04 34.66
C VAL A 188 0.38 23.15 33.75
N ASN A 189 1.70 23.16 33.91
CA ASN A 189 2.63 22.35 33.12
C ASN A 189 3.60 21.59 34.03
N THR A 190 4.13 20.49 33.52
CA THR A 190 5.04 19.61 34.25
C THR A 190 6.38 19.54 33.53
N ILE A 191 7.48 19.58 34.29
CA ILE A 191 8.84 19.39 33.80
C ILE A 191 9.48 18.15 34.45
N ALA A 192 10.28 17.42 33.68
CA ALA A 192 11.15 16.36 34.10
C ALA A 192 12.60 16.81 33.85
N PRO A 193 13.22 17.50 34.82
CA PRO A 193 14.53 18.09 34.61
C PRO A 193 15.65 17.06 34.78
N LEU A 194 16.70 17.23 33.99
CA LEU A 194 18.01 16.61 34.16
C LEU A 194 19.03 17.72 34.43
N ALA A 195 19.48 17.80 35.67
CA ALA A 195 20.48 18.77 36.10
C ALA A 195 21.44 18.15 37.12
N ALA A 196 22.67 18.66 37.14
CA ALA A 196 23.65 18.35 38.16
C ALA A 196 23.08 18.71 39.52
N SER A 197 23.11 17.73 40.42
CA SER A 197 22.76 17.90 41.82
C SER A 197 23.93 17.43 42.68
N ARG A 198 23.91 17.79 43.97
CA ARG A 198 24.86 17.31 44.98
C ARG A 198 25.05 15.78 44.98
N LEU A 199 24.10 15.01 44.45
CA LEU A 199 24.14 13.56 44.40
C LEU A 199 24.70 13.00 43.08
N THR A 200 24.57 13.70 41.95
CA THR A 200 25.19 13.29 40.68
C THR A 200 26.67 13.70 40.61
N GLU A 201 27.07 14.68 41.43
CA GLU A 201 28.45 15.18 41.55
C GLU A 201 29.48 14.10 41.93
N THR A 202 29.07 13.03 42.63
CA THR A 202 29.98 11.97 43.10
C THR A 202 30.16 10.82 42.12
N VAL A 203 29.34 10.75 41.07
CA VAL A 203 29.29 9.60 40.12
C VAL A 203 29.50 10.00 38.66
N MET A 204 29.33 11.28 38.30
CA MET A 204 29.51 11.75 36.92
C MET A 204 30.84 12.50 36.72
N PRO A 205 31.48 12.41 35.54
CA PRO A 205 32.66 13.20 35.21
C PRO A 205 32.41 14.72 35.30
N ALA A 206 33.42 15.49 35.71
CA ALA A 206 33.32 16.94 35.90
C ALA A 206 32.85 17.70 34.65
N ASP A 207 33.32 17.30 33.47
CA ASP A 207 32.97 17.93 32.19
C ASP A 207 31.48 17.73 31.85
N LEU A 208 30.91 16.58 32.22
CA LEU A 208 29.48 16.30 32.02
C LEU A 208 28.61 17.08 33.02
N LEU A 209 29.06 17.20 34.26
CA LEU A 209 28.40 18.04 35.27
C LEU A 209 28.39 19.51 34.86
N ALA A 210 29.43 20.00 34.20
CA ALA A 210 29.52 21.37 33.68
C ALA A 210 28.49 21.68 32.58
N LEU A 211 27.97 20.66 31.88
CA LEU A 211 26.91 20.82 30.86
C LEU A 211 25.50 20.66 31.45
N LEU A 212 25.36 19.97 32.58
CA LEU A 212 24.08 19.72 33.26
C LEU A 212 23.68 20.86 34.22
N GLN A 213 24.08 22.09 33.94
CA GLN A 213 23.87 23.21 34.86
C GLN A 213 22.39 23.63 34.90
N PRO A 214 21.85 24.03 36.08
CA PRO A 214 20.47 24.51 36.25
C PRO A 214 20.01 25.61 35.26
N GLU A 215 20.96 26.37 34.74
CA GLU A 215 20.83 27.42 33.73
C GLU A 215 20.24 26.89 32.42
N ALA A 216 20.48 25.62 32.10
CA ALA A 216 19.94 24.97 30.91
C ALA A 216 18.46 24.59 31.03
N VAL A 217 17.88 24.63 32.25
CA VAL A 217 16.49 24.24 32.52
C VAL A 217 15.58 25.46 32.72
N SER A 218 16.07 26.45 33.46
CA SER A 218 15.28 27.61 33.88
C SER A 218 14.63 28.44 32.76
N PRO A 219 15.21 28.56 31.55
CA PRO A 219 14.54 29.23 30.43
C PRO A 219 13.19 28.60 30.04
N LEU A 220 13.08 27.26 30.04
CA LEU A 220 11.81 26.59 29.77
C LEU A 220 10.77 26.90 30.85
N VAL A 221 11.18 26.87 32.11
CA VAL A 221 10.32 27.19 33.26
C VAL A 221 9.80 28.61 33.17
N ALA A 222 10.68 29.57 32.86
CA ALA A 222 10.30 30.96 32.63
C ALA A 222 9.31 31.08 31.46
N TRP A 223 9.57 30.41 30.32
CA TRP A 223 8.64 30.41 29.19
C TRP A 223 7.25 29.88 29.57
N LEU A 224 7.18 28.72 30.22
CA LEU A 224 5.90 28.13 30.67
C LEU A 224 5.19 29.00 31.71
N ALA A 225 5.92 29.84 32.46
CA ALA A 225 5.38 30.78 33.43
C ALA A 225 5.02 32.17 32.84
N HIS A 226 5.28 32.41 31.56
CA HIS A 226 5.05 33.71 30.94
C HIS A 226 3.59 33.88 30.50
N GLU A 227 3.09 35.12 30.46
CA GLU A 227 1.69 35.43 30.11
C GLU A 227 1.34 35.09 28.64
N ASN A 228 2.35 35.21 27.78
CA ASN A 228 2.25 34.86 26.35
C ASN A 228 2.24 33.35 26.10
N CYS A 229 2.73 32.54 27.04
CA CYS A 229 2.64 31.09 26.90
C CYS A 229 1.20 30.64 27.09
N LYS A 230 0.71 29.84 26.14
CA LYS A 230 -0.63 29.23 26.14
C LYS A 230 -0.60 27.73 26.42
N GLU A 231 0.59 27.19 26.65
CA GLU A 231 0.78 25.78 26.95
C GLU A 231 0.14 25.42 28.30
N THR A 232 -0.61 24.33 28.36
CA THR A 232 -1.16 23.77 29.61
C THR A 232 -1.34 22.27 29.42
N LYS A 233 -1.33 21.51 30.52
CA LYS A 233 -1.44 20.04 30.54
C LYS A 233 -0.30 19.35 29.78
N SER A 234 0.88 19.97 29.74
CA SER A 234 2.04 19.44 29.01
C SER A 234 3.13 18.93 29.94
N LEU A 235 3.83 17.91 29.46
CA LEU A 235 4.99 17.31 30.10
C LEU A 235 6.22 17.56 29.23
N PHE A 236 7.29 18.07 29.83
CA PHE A 236 8.55 18.33 29.13
C PHE A 236 9.74 17.67 29.82
N GLU A 237 10.58 16.96 29.07
CA GLU A 237 11.94 16.62 29.50
C GLU A 237 12.90 17.75 29.13
N VAL A 238 13.82 18.09 30.04
CA VAL A 238 14.70 19.25 29.86
C VAL A 238 16.03 19.12 30.60
N GLY A 239 17.14 19.40 29.91
CA GLY A 239 18.49 19.40 30.50
C GLY A 239 19.58 19.56 29.44
N ALA A 240 20.73 20.13 29.81
CA ALA A 240 21.89 20.34 28.92
C ALA A 240 21.59 20.98 27.54
N GLY A 241 20.57 21.85 27.48
CA GLY A 241 20.14 22.51 26.23
C GLY A 241 19.13 21.71 25.40
N PHE A 242 18.82 20.47 25.77
CA PHE A 242 17.74 19.67 25.19
C PHE A 242 16.42 19.98 25.90
N MET A 243 15.34 20.09 25.11
CA MET A 243 13.97 20.27 25.58
C MET A 243 13.03 19.49 24.65
N ALA A 244 12.24 18.56 25.20
CA ALA A 244 11.28 17.78 24.42
C ALA A 244 9.94 17.69 25.15
N LYS A 245 8.84 17.63 24.38
CA LYS A 245 7.49 17.41 24.90
C LYS A 245 7.14 15.94 24.82
N LEU A 246 6.57 15.39 25.90
CA LEU A 246 6.08 14.02 25.98
C LEU A 246 4.55 14.00 25.93
N ARG A 247 3.99 12.91 25.41
CA ARG A 247 2.54 12.62 25.41
C ARG A 247 2.31 11.11 25.44
N TRP A 248 1.09 10.70 25.79
CA TRP A 248 0.67 9.30 25.68
C TRP A 248 0.41 8.90 24.23
N GLU A 249 0.69 7.64 23.94
CA GLU A 249 0.35 6.94 22.72
C GLU A 249 -0.40 5.67 23.11
N ARG A 250 -1.44 5.33 22.36
CA ARG A 250 -2.26 4.13 22.56
C ARG A 250 -2.40 3.44 21.21
N SER A 251 -2.17 2.13 21.15
CA SER A 251 -2.53 1.31 19.99
C SER A 251 -4.00 1.51 19.59
N GLU A 252 -4.35 1.22 18.35
CA GLU A 252 -5.78 1.17 17.96
C GLU A 252 -6.54 0.09 18.74
N GLY A 253 -5.82 -0.95 19.18
CA GLY A 253 -6.36 -2.05 19.96
C GLY A 253 -7.20 -3.00 19.11
N TYR A 254 -8.05 -3.78 19.77
CA TYR A 254 -8.96 -4.70 19.09
C TYR A 254 -10.31 -4.75 19.79
N VAL A 255 -11.38 -4.56 19.03
CA VAL A 255 -12.76 -4.65 19.52
C VAL A 255 -13.27 -6.06 19.27
N PHE A 256 -13.47 -6.82 20.35
CA PHE A 256 -14.03 -8.17 20.26
C PHE A 256 -15.53 -8.14 19.93
N PRO A 257 -16.06 -9.16 19.23
CA PRO A 257 -17.49 -9.31 19.04
C PRO A 257 -18.24 -9.42 20.37
N ASN A 258 -19.27 -8.60 20.58
CA ASN A 258 -20.05 -8.55 21.83
C ASN A 258 -21.06 -9.70 21.99
N GLN A 259 -21.07 -10.67 21.07
CA GLN A 259 -22.10 -11.69 20.93
C GLN A 259 -21.78 -12.99 21.70
N HIS A 260 -20.54 -13.16 22.16
CA HIS A 260 -20.11 -14.30 22.97
C HIS A 260 -19.25 -13.85 24.17
N VAL A 261 -19.11 -14.74 25.15
CA VAL A 261 -18.28 -14.51 26.33
C VAL A 261 -16.81 -14.52 25.90
N LEU A 262 -16.11 -13.42 26.14
CA LEU A 262 -14.68 -13.28 25.86
C LEU A 262 -13.87 -14.25 26.73
N SER A 263 -13.04 -15.07 26.10
CA SER A 263 -12.12 -16.00 26.75
C SER A 263 -10.67 -15.49 26.73
N VAL A 264 -9.80 -16.14 27.52
CA VAL A 264 -8.36 -15.85 27.51
C VAL A 264 -7.74 -16.19 26.15
N ASP A 265 -8.20 -17.26 25.51
CA ASP A 265 -7.70 -17.69 24.20
C ASP A 265 -8.05 -16.70 23.09
N ASP A 266 -9.20 -16.01 23.18
CA ASP A 266 -9.58 -14.95 22.24
C ASP A 266 -8.61 -13.77 22.31
N VAL A 267 -8.27 -13.36 23.54
CA VAL A 267 -7.29 -12.29 23.78
C VAL A 267 -5.91 -12.69 23.27
N ALA A 268 -5.47 -13.91 23.57
CA ALA A 268 -4.16 -14.41 23.13
C ALA A 268 -4.04 -14.43 21.60
N ARG A 269 -5.10 -14.82 20.87
CA ARG A 269 -5.12 -14.85 19.40
C ARG A 269 -5.05 -13.47 18.75
N GLN A 270 -5.48 -12.42 19.45
CA GLN A 270 -5.45 -11.05 18.95
C GLN A 270 -4.39 -10.18 19.64
N TRP A 271 -3.49 -10.79 20.42
CA TRP A 271 -2.52 -10.05 21.23
C TRP A 271 -1.63 -9.15 20.38
N ASP A 272 -1.13 -9.66 19.26
CA ASP A 272 -0.30 -8.89 18.34
C ASP A 272 -1.02 -7.62 17.87
N LYS A 273 -2.31 -7.70 17.52
CA LYS A 273 -3.12 -6.53 17.14
C LYS A 273 -3.37 -5.58 18.30
N ILE A 274 -3.64 -6.11 19.50
CA ILE A 274 -3.85 -5.29 20.70
C ILE A 274 -2.61 -4.46 21.02
N THR A 275 -1.43 -5.02 20.82
CA THR A 275 -0.14 -4.39 21.13
C THR A 275 0.56 -3.73 19.94
N ASP A 276 -0.10 -3.66 18.78
CA ASP A 276 0.48 -3.05 17.59
C ASP A 276 0.39 -1.52 17.66
N PHE A 277 1.54 -0.86 17.53
CA PHE A 277 1.69 0.60 17.49
C PHE A 277 2.03 1.14 16.09
N THR A 278 2.03 0.29 15.06
CA THR A 278 2.23 0.71 13.66
C THR A 278 1.20 1.76 13.24
N THR A 279 -0.03 1.59 13.73
CA THR A 279 -1.07 2.62 13.74
C THR A 279 -1.46 2.90 15.18
N SER A 280 -1.56 4.17 15.56
CA SER A 280 -1.75 4.56 16.95
C SER A 280 -2.53 5.87 17.09
N THR A 281 -3.00 6.09 18.32
CA THR A 281 -3.81 7.25 18.70
C THR A 281 -3.15 8.01 19.87
N HIS A 282 -3.45 9.29 19.99
CA HIS A 282 -2.95 10.15 21.07
C HIS A 282 -4.12 10.74 21.89
N PRO A 283 -4.85 9.91 22.65
CA PRO A 283 -6.03 10.37 23.37
C PRO A 283 -5.66 11.47 24.38
N SER A 284 -6.31 12.63 24.26
CA SER A 284 -6.06 13.81 25.06
C SER A 284 -7.04 13.98 26.23
N SER A 285 -8.13 13.21 26.21
CA SER A 285 -9.23 13.25 27.18
C SER A 285 -9.77 11.85 27.49
N THR A 286 -10.51 11.75 28.60
CA THR A 286 -11.22 10.51 28.94
C THR A 286 -12.31 10.17 27.92
N THR A 287 -12.97 11.17 27.35
CA THR A 287 -13.98 11.00 26.30
C THR A 287 -13.41 10.35 25.03
N GLU A 288 -12.26 10.85 24.54
CA GLU A 288 -11.57 10.24 23.39
C GLU A 288 -11.14 8.79 23.69
N SER A 289 -10.75 8.50 24.94
CA SER A 289 -10.38 7.13 25.34
C SER A 289 -11.54 6.14 25.16
N PHE A 290 -12.79 6.54 25.44
CA PHE A 290 -13.97 5.66 25.33
C PHE A 290 -14.52 5.49 23.91
N THR A 291 -14.09 6.29 22.95
CA THR A 291 -14.69 6.31 21.59
C THR A 291 -14.68 4.93 20.91
N PRO A 292 -13.57 4.17 20.87
CA PRO A 292 -13.55 2.85 20.22
C PRO A 292 -14.48 1.83 20.87
N ILE A 293 -14.69 1.94 22.19
CA ILE A 293 -15.59 1.05 22.94
C ILE A 293 -17.05 1.31 22.52
N LEU A 294 -17.43 2.58 22.42
CA LEU A 294 -18.78 2.96 22.01
C LEU A 294 -19.06 2.59 20.54
N GLU A 295 -18.08 2.79 19.66
CA GLU A 295 -18.15 2.38 18.26
C GLU A 295 -18.32 0.87 18.14
N GLY A 296 -17.55 0.08 18.91
CA GLY A 296 -17.68 -1.38 18.96
C GLY A 296 -19.04 -1.89 19.44
N ILE A 297 -19.73 -1.12 20.30
CA ILE A 297 -21.10 -1.44 20.74
C ILE A 297 -22.11 -1.13 19.63
N GLN A 298 -21.94 -0.01 18.92
CA GLN A 298 -22.86 0.43 17.86
C GLN A 298 -22.68 -0.36 16.56
N HIS A 299 -21.45 -0.81 16.30
CA HIS A 299 -21.06 -1.54 15.10
C HIS A 299 -20.29 -2.80 15.51
N PRO A 300 -21.01 -3.87 15.94
CA PRO A 300 -20.37 -5.10 16.39
C PRO A 300 -19.54 -5.71 15.25
N ASN A 301 -18.28 -6.03 15.54
CA ASN A 301 -17.41 -6.80 14.65
C ASN A 301 -18.11 -8.13 14.29
N LEU A 302 -18.23 -8.42 13.00
CA LEU A 302 -18.92 -9.61 12.48
C LEU A 302 -18.15 -10.91 12.72
N GLY A 303 -16.89 -10.81 13.17
CA GLY A 303 -15.99 -11.90 13.48
C GLY A 303 -15.00 -12.18 12.35
N GLY A 304 -14.16 -13.19 12.57
CA GLY A 304 -13.14 -13.57 11.61
C GLY A 304 -11.85 -14.04 12.27
N ASN A 305 -10.89 -14.40 11.42
CA ASN A 305 -9.54 -14.79 11.76
C ASN A 305 -8.59 -14.40 10.61
N GLU A 306 -7.36 -14.90 10.62
CA GLU A 306 -6.36 -14.62 9.58
C GLU A 306 -6.83 -15.01 8.17
N PHE A 307 -7.75 -15.97 8.03
CA PHE A 307 -8.27 -16.44 6.75
C PHE A 307 -9.52 -15.69 6.30
N ILE A 308 -10.35 -15.22 7.24
CA ILE A 308 -11.65 -14.63 6.94
C ILE A 308 -11.82 -13.38 7.79
N ASP A 309 -11.97 -12.22 7.15
CA ASP A 309 -12.38 -10.97 7.79
C ASP A 309 -13.81 -10.64 7.33
N LEU A 310 -14.78 -10.84 8.22
CA LEU A 310 -16.20 -10.65 7.86
C LEU A 310 -16.60 -9.18 7.80
N ASP A 311 -15.90 -8.30 8.52
CA ASP A 311 -16.17 -6.86 8.47
C ASP A 311 -15.75 -6.26 7.12
N VAL A 312 -14.63 -6.74 6.57
CA VAL A 312 -14.19 -6.40 5.21
C VAL A 312 -15.08 -7.09 4.17
N ALA A 313 -15.27 -8.40 4.29
CA ALA A 313 -15.94 -9.18 3.24
C ALA A 313 -17.43 -8.88 3.10
N SER A 314 -18.13 -8.52 4.19
CA SER A 314 -19.55 -8.15 4.13
C SER A 314 -19.81 -6.84 3.38
N LYS A 315 -18.82 -5.94 3.34
CA LYS A 315 -18.90 -4.65 2.64
C LYS A 315 -18.33 -4.72 1.22
N ALA A 316 -17.58 -5.77 0.90
CA ALA A 316 -16.94 -5.94 -0.38
C ALA A 316 -17.95 -6.34 -1.48
N GLN A 317 -17.74 -5.79 -2.67
CA GLN A 317 -18.40 -6.18 -3.91
C GLN A 317 -17.35 -6.21 -5.01
N LEU A 318 -17.44 -7.20 -5.89
CA LEU A 318 -16.53 -7.36 -7.00
C LEU A 318 -17.33 -7.51 -8.28
N GLU A 319 -17.01 -6.68 -9.27
CA GLU A 319 -17.65 -6.71 -10.58
C GLU A 319 -16.66 -7.18 -11.64
N ILE A 320 -17.08 -8.17 -12.41
CA ILE A 320 -16.29 -8.74 -13.50
C ILE A 320 -17.16 -9.08 -14.69
N GLU A 321 -16.57 -9.03 -15.87
CA GLU A 321 -17.26 -9.30 -17.11
C GLU A 321 -16.91 -10.67 -17.67
N SER A 322 -17.86 -11.27 -18.39
CA SER A 322 -17.62 -12.41 -19.27
C SER A 322 -18.48 -12.30 -20.52
N SER A 323 -18.24 -13.17 -21.48
CA SER A 323 -19.11 -13.33 -22.63
C SER A 323 -19.17 -14.79 -23.01
N TYR A 324 -20.23 -15.16 -23.71
CA TYR A 324 -20.35 -16.47 -24.34
C TYR A 324 -21.03 -16.35 -25.70
N ASP A 325 -20.79 -17.35 -26.53
CA ASP A 325 -21.40 -17.50 -27.85
C ASP A 325 -21.97 -18.91 -28.07
N GLU A 326 -22.47 -19.16 -29.27
CA GLU A 326 -23.09 -20.43 -29.66
C GLU A 326 -22.11 -21.61 -29.55
N ARG A 327 -20.82 -21.36 -29.76
CA ARG A 327 -19.78 -22.39 -29.62
C ARG A 327 -19.65 -22.80 -28.15
N ASP A 328 -19.65 -21.85 -27.22
CA ASP A 328 -19.57 -22.15 -25.79
C ASP A 328 -20.77 -22.96 -25.30
N LEU A 329 -21.97 -22.60 -25.78
CA LEU A 329 -23.21 -23.31 -25.48
C LEU A 329 -23.20 -24.75 -26.00
N SER A 330 -22.82 -24.95 -27.27
CA SER A 330 -22.71 -26.27 -27.89
C SER A 330 -21.65 -27.14 -27.20
N LEU A 331 -20.50 -26.54 -26.84
CA LEU A 331 -19.42 -27.24 -26.14
C LEU A 331 -19.86 -27.69 -24.75
N TYR A 332 -20.59 -26.85 -24.01
CA TYR A 332 -21.16 -27.22 -22.73
C TYR A 332 -22.19 -28.33 -22.87
N ALA A 333 -23.11 -28.23 -23.83
CA ALA A 333 -24.14 -29.23 -24.09
C ALA A 333 -23.53 -30.62 -24.34
N LEU A 334 -22.53 -30.71 -25.23
CA LEU A 334 -21.75 -31.94 -25.45
C LEU A 334 -21.02 -32.38 -24.18
N GLY A 335 -20.43 -31.42 -23.45
CA GLY A 335 -19.74 -31.65 -22.19
C GLY A 335 -20.61 -32.22 -21.06
N ILE A 336 -21.93 -32.08 -21.15
CA ILE A 336 -22.90 -32.69 -20.22
C ILE A 336 -23.66 -33.87 -20.85
N GLY A 337 -23.18 -34.40 -21.98
CA GLY A 337 -23.64 -35.62 -22.63
C GLY A 337 -24.77 -35.46 -23.64
N ALA A 338 -25.16 -34.25 -24.01
CA ALA A 338 -26.22 -34.02 -24.99
C ALA A 338 -25.80 -34.43 -26.41
N ALA A 339 -26.78 -34.76 -27.25
CA ALA A 339 -26.63 -35.04 -28.67
C ALA A 339 -25.69 -36.22 -29.00
N GLN A 340 -25.62 -37.23 -28.12
CA GLN A 340 -24.90 -38.49 -28.39
C GLN A 340 -25.41 -39.17 -29.67
N ASN A 341 -26.72 -39.05 -29.95
CA ASN A 341 -27.32 -39.49 -31.19
C ASN A 341 -27.59 -38.27 -32.09
N PRO A 342 -26.83 -38.07 -33.18
CA PRO A 342 -27.03 -36.94 -34.08
C PRO A 342 -28.36 -36.98 -34.85
N LEU A 343 -29.12 -38.08 -34.75
CA LEU A 343 -30.46 -38.21 -35.32
C LEU A 343 -31.58 -37.79 -34.35
N ASP A 344 -31.26 -37.51 -33.08
CA ASP A 344 -32.23 -36.98 -32.12
C ASP A 344 -32.38 -35.47 -32.32
N HIS A 345 -33.37 -35.08 -33.11
CA HIS A 345 -33.67 -33.68 -33.39
C HIS A 345 -33.95 -32.84 -32.14
N SER A 346 -34.41 -33.46 -31.04
CA SER A 346 -34.69 -32.73 -29.79
C SER A 346 -33.41 -32.34 -29.05
N GLU A 347 -32.35 -33.14 -29.15
CA GLU A 347 -31.05 -32.82 -28.57
C GLU A 347 -30.13 -32.05 -29.54
N LEU A 348 -30.32 -32.24 -30.86
CA LEU A 348 -29.59 -31.50 -31.89
C LEU A 348 -29.79 -29.98 -31.78
N ALA A 349 -30.96 -29.54 -31.30
CA ALA A 349 -31.28 -28.13 -31.03
C ALA A 349 -30.30 -27.46 -30.03
N TYR A 350 -29.58 -28.22 -29.20
CA TYR A 350 -28.63 -27.67 -28.23
C TYR A 350 -27.18 -27.62 -28.71
N VAL A 351 -26.88 -28.17 -29.89
CA VAL A 351 -25.51 -28.27 -30.41
C VAL A 351 -25.35 -27.79 -31.86
N TYR A 352 -26.44 -27.48 -32.55
CA TYR A 352 -26.43 -27.06 -33.95
C TYR A 352 -26.92 -25.61 -34.11
N GLU A 353 -25.96 -24.70 -34.17
CA GLU A 353 -26.13 -23.25 -34.18
C GLU A 353 -26.83 -22.70 -35.44
N LEU A 354 -26.75 -23.42 -36.56
CA LEU A 354 -27.45 -23.04 -37.80
C LEU A 354 -28.90 -23.54 -37.84
N GLY A 355 -29.35 -24.28 -36.82
CA GLY A 355 -30.72 -24.75 -36.69
C GLY A 355 -31.67 -23.59 -36.34
N SER A 356 -32.89 -23.61 -36.89
CA SER A 356 -33.90 -22.59 -36.58
C SER A 356 -34.40 -22.60 -35.12
N GLU A 357 -34.06 -23.65 -34.37
CA GLU A 357 -34.49 -23.90 -33.00
C GLU A 357 -33.29 -23.98 -32.03
N PHE A 358 -32.14 -23.36 -32.35
CA PHE A 358 -30.97 -23.42 -31.48
C PHE A 358 -31.26 -22.84 -30.09
N GLN A 359 -30.90 -23.59 -29.03
CA GLN A 359 -31.18 -23.24 -27.64
C GLN A 359 -30.00 -23.54 -26.73
N ALA A 360 -29.86 -22.73 -25.68
CA ALA A 360 -28.92 -22.98 -24.60
C ALA A 360 -29.50 -23.97 -23.58
N PHE A 361 -28.69 -24.92 -23.10
CA PHE A 361 -29.05 -25.63 -21.88
C PHE A 361 -29.00 -24.66 -20.68
N PRO A 362 -30.07 -24.53 -19.88
CA PRO A 362 -30.17 -23.51 -18.84
C PRO A 362 -29.17 -23.72 -17.70
N THR A 363 -28.70 -24.95 -17.47
CA THR A 363 -27.63 -25.23 -16.49
C THR A 363 -26.29 -24.62 -16.89
N TYR A 364 -26.13 -24.17 -18.14
CA TYR A 364 -24.97 -23.37 -18.57
C TYR A 364 -24.82 -22.08 -17.74
N GLY A 365 -25.89 -21.54 -17.16
CA GLY A 365 -25.84 -20.28 -16.40
C GLY A 365 -24.84 -20.29 -15.22
N VAL A 366 -24.39 -21.45 -14.75
CA VAL A 366 -23.32 -21.54 -13.75
C VAL A 366 -21.91 -21.26 -14.32
N MET A 367 -21.71 -21.46 -15.63
CA MET A 367 -20.38 -21.43 -16.26
C MET A 367 -19.82 -20.03 -16.42
N PRO A 368 -20.56 -19.00 -16.90
CA PRO A 368 -19.98 -17.67 -17.10
C PRO A 368 -19.34 -17.10 -15.82
N GLN A 369 -20.03 -17.15 -14.68
CA GLN A 369 -19.49 -16.69 -13.40
C GLN A 369 -18.34 -17.57 -12.88
N MET A 370 -18.39 -18.89 -13.08
CA MET A 370 -17.30 -19.79 -12.70
C MET A 370 -16.02 -19.46 -13.50
N ASN A 371 -16.16 -19.22 -14.80
CA ASN A 371 -15.05 -18.87 -15.68
C ASN A 371 -14.44 -17.53 -15.30
N ALA A 372 -15.30 -16.54 -15.04
CA ALA A 372 -14.87 -15.23 -14.59
C ALA A 372 -14.12 -15.33 -13.24
N MET A 373 -14.67 -16.05 -12.26
CA MET A 373 -14.03 -16.29 -10.96
C MET A 373 -12.68 -17.03 -11.08
N LEU A 374 -12.58 -18.08 -11.90
CA LEU A 374 -11.32 -18.80 -12.11
C LEU A 374 -10.27 -17.95 -12.83
N ASN A 375 -10.68 -17.04 -13.71
CA ASN A 375 -9.75 -16.09 -14.33
C ASN A 375 -9.21 -15.07 -13.32
N MET A 376 -10.06 -14.56 -12.42
CA MET A 376 -9.61 -13.71 -11.31
C MET A 376 -8.64 -14.42 -10.37
N ALA A 377 -8.96 -15.67 -10.02
CA ALA A 377 -8.11 -16.52 -9.21
C ALA A 377 -6.69 -16.67 -9.78
N LYS A 378 -6.58 -16.87 -11.10
CA LYS A 378 -5.28 -16.93 -11.80
C LYS A 378 -4.51 -15.62 -11.73
N GLN A 379 -5.21 -14.49 -11.60
CA GLN A 379 -4.62 -13.17 -11.42
C GLN A 379 -4.32 -12.87 -9.93
N GLY A 380 -4.57 -13.82 -9.02
CA GLY A 380 -4.38 -13.62 -7.59
C GLY A 380 -5.44 -12.73 -6.93
N ILE A 381 -6.53 -12.44 -7.63
CA ILE A 381 -7.60 -11.57 -7.11
C ILE A 381 -8.62 -12.44 -6.37
N THR A 382 -8.82 -12.14 -5.09
CA THR A 382 -9.89 -12.72 -4.26
C THR A 382 -10.84 -11.62 -3.79
N LEU A 383 -12.03 -12.01 -3.30
CA LEU A 383 -12.91 -11.04 -2.65
C LEU A 383 -12.20 -10.50 -1.39
N PRO A 384 -12.14 -9.18 -1.18
CA PRO A 384 -11.55 -8.60 0.03
C PRO A 384 -12.11 -9.25 1.31
N GLY A 385 -11.22 -9.55 2.26
CA GLY A 385 -11.56 -10.26 3.49
C GLY A 385 -11.61 -11.79 3.36
N MET A 386 -11.35 -12.36 2.18
CA MET A 386 -11.23 -13.81 1.97
C MET A 386 -9.78 -14.17 1.64
N ASN A 387 -9.02 -14.52 2.68
CA ASN A 387 -7.57 -14.71 2.67
C ASN A 387 -7.19 -16.20 2.77
N TYR A 388 -7.74 -17.04 1.89
CA TYR A 388 -7.40 -18.46 1.83
C TYR A 388 -7.20 -18.93 0.38
N GLY A 389 -6.28 -19.88 0.20
CA GLY A 389 -5.99 -20.46 -1.11
C GLY A 389 -7.05 -21.47 -1.58
N PHE A 390 -7.07 -21.70 -2.89
CA PHE A 390 -7.95 -22.67 -3.55
C PHE A 390 -7.74 -24.11 -3.04
N ASP A 391 -6.55 -24.43 -2.52
CA ASP A 391 -6.20 -25.74 -1.94
C ASP A 391 -7.07 -26.11 -0.72
N ARG A 392 -7.68 -25.12 -0.07
CA ARG A 392 -8.57 -25.30 1.10
C ARG A 392 -10.05 -25.38 0.74
N VAL A 393 -10.41 -25.10 -0.51
CA VAL A 393 -11.79 -24.90 -0.96
C VAL A 393 -12.37 -26.20 -1.51
N LEU A 394 -13.50 -26.62 -0.95
CA LEU A 394 -14.36 -27.65 -1.55
C LEU A 394 -15.69 -27.05 -1.93
N HIS A 395 -16.07 -27.18 -3.20
CA HIS A 395 -17.37 -26.75 -3.70
C HIS A 395 -18.47 -27.70 -3.20
N GLY A 396 -19.27 -27.24 -2.25
CA GLY A 396 -20.20 -28.09 -1.49
C GLY A 396 -21.63 -28.07 -2.01
N GLU A 397 -22.16 -26.88 -2.31
CA GLU A 397 -23.52 -26.70 -2.79
C GLU A 397 -23.55 -25.64 -3.91
N GLN A 398 -24.47 -25.83 -4.86
CA GLN A 398 -24.70 -24.90 -5.97
C GLN A 398 -26.19 -24.62 -6.09
N TYR A 399 -26.53 -23.35 -6.24
CA TYR A 399 -27.84 -22.88 -6.69
C TYR A 399 -27.66 -22.06 -7.97
N THR A 400 -28.47 -22.32 -8.98
CA THR A 400 -28.49 -21.54 -10.22
C THR A 400 -29.93 -21.27 -10.60
N GLU A 401 -30.25 -20.01 -10.83
CA GLU A 401 -31.56 -19.53 -11.27
C GLU A 401 -31.41 -18.78 -12.60
N ILE A 402 -32.29 -19.12 -13.53
CA ILE A 402 -32.39 -18.52 -14.86
C ILE A 402 -33.67 -17.69 -14.91
N LYS A 403 -33.52 -16.37 -15.06
CA LYS A 403 -34.66 -15.44 -15.05
C LYS A 403 -35.48 -15.53 -16.33
N ARG A 404 -34.81 -15.84 -17.44
CA ARG A 404 -35.41 -16.12 -18.75
C ARG A 404 -34.48 -16.95 -19.63
N PRO A 405 -34.97 -17.59 -20.71
CA PRO A 405 -34.12 -18.36 -21.62
C PRO A 405 -32.86 -17.59 -22.01
N LEU A 406 -31.73 -18.28 -21.92
CA LEU A 406 -30.44 -17.68 -22.27
C LEU A 406 -30.41 -17.40 -23.78
N PRO A 407 -30.02 -16.19 -24.21
CA PRO A 407 -29.80 -15.92 -25.62
C PRO A 407 -28.64 -16.77 -26.16
N PRO A 408 -28.53 -16.94 -27.50
CA PRO A 408 -27.44 -17.69 -28.12
C PRO A 408 -26.04 -17.11 -27.85
N HIS A 409 -25.96 -15.81 -27.54
CA HIS A 409 -24.76 -15.12 -27.12
C HIS A 409 -25.15 -13.98 -26.17
N ALA A 410 -24.26 -13.63 -25.25
CA ALA A 410 -24.39 -12.43 -24.42
C ALA A 410 -23.04 -12.00 -23.86
N LYS A 411 -22.91 -10.70 -23.57
CA LYS A 411 -21.95 -10.22 -22.58
C LYS A 411 -22.65 -10.08 -21.25
N LEU A 412 -21.94 -10.47 -20.18
CA LEU A 412 -22.46 -10.49 -18.83
C LEU A 412 -21.56 -9.70 -17.91
N THR A 413 -22.18 -8.89 -17.05
CA THR A 413 -21.53 -8.30 -15.87
C THR A 413 -21.95 -9.08 -14.64
N HIS A 414 -20.99 -9.62 -13.91
CA HIS A 414 -21.18 -10.41 -12.71
C HIS A 414 -20.84 -9.60 -11.47
N THR A 415 -21.73 -9.59 -10.50
CA THR A 415 -21.52 -8.98 -9.19
C THR A 415 -21.39 -10.06 -8.12
N PHE A 416 -20.20 -10.22 -7.55
CA PHE A 416 -19.91 -11.17 -6.46
C PHE A 416 -20.03 -10.49 -5.10
N LYS A 417 -20.74 -11.14 -4.17
CA LYS A 417 -20.89 -10.70 -2.78
C LYS A 417 -20.86 -11.87 -1.82
N LEU A 418 -20.32 -11.63 -0.62
CA LEU A 418 -20.53 -12.55 0.50
C LEU A 418 -22.02 -12.57 0.86
N LYS A 419 -22.65 -13.74 0.85
CA LYS A 419 -24.03 -13.93 1.29
C LYS A 419 -24.09 -14.36 2.75
N THR A 420 -23.36 -15.42 3.11
CA THR A 420 -23.27 -15.93 4.48
C THR A 420 -21.91 -16.55 4.75
N ALA A 421 -21.48 -16.52 6.01
CA ALA A 421 -20.31 -17.22 6.51
C ALA A 421 -20.64 -17.88 7.85
N TYR A 422 -20.32 -19.16 7.98
CA TYR A 422 -20.56 -19.94 9.19
C TYR A 422 -19.29 -20.58 9.73
N ASP A 423 -19.11 -20.53 11.04
CA ASP A 423 -18.00 -21.15 11.76
C ASP A 423 -18.32 -22.60 12.11
N LYS A 424 -17.70 -23.54 11.40
CA LYS A 424 -17.77 -24.98 11.67
C LYS A 424 -16.42 -25.51 12.11
N ASN A 425 -15.86 -24.95 13.20
CA ASN A 425 -14.59 -25.33 13.81
C ASN A 425 -14.20 -26.81 13.59
N PRO A 426 -13.06 -27.09 12.94
CA PRO A 426 -12.00 -26.14 12.52
C PRO A 426 -12.22 -25.50 11.14
N ASN A 427 -13.37 -25.66 10.50
CA ASN A 427 -13.62 -25.27 9.11
C ASN A 427 -14.62 -24.11 9.00
N ALA A 428 -14.70 -23.48 7.83
CA ALA A 428 -15.70 -22.47 7.52
C ALA A 428 -16.66 -22.96 6.42
N VAL A 429 -17.89 -22.47 6.42
CA VAL A 429 -18.82 -22.60 5.28
C VAL A 429 -19.16 -21.21 4.78
N ILE A 430 -18.77 -20.92 3.54
CA ILE A 430 -18.90 -19.58 2.93
C ILE A 430 -19.82 -19.69 1.73
N THR A 431 -20.84 -18.84 1.67
CA THR A 431 -21.75 -18.75 0.52
C THR A 431 -21.56 -17.41 -0.16
N PHE A 432 -21.27 -17.43 -1.46
CA PHE A 432 -21.28 -16.24 -2.31
C PHE A 432 -22.59 -16.14 -3.07
N ALA A 433 -23.13 -14.94 -3.18
CA ALA A 433 -24.23 -14.61 -4.10
C ALA A 433 -23.64 -13.91 -5.33
N ILE A 434 -24.07 -14.33 -6.51
CA ILE A 434 -23.57 -13.82 -7.78
C ILE A 434 -24.76 -13.46 -8.68
N SER A 435 -24.93 -12.17 -8.93
CA SER A 435 -25.92 -11.64 -9.89
C SER A 435 -25.23 -11.41 -11.23
N SER A 436 -25.79 -11.92 -12.33
CA SER A 436 -25.24 -11.72 -13.68
C SER A 436 -26.27 -10.99 -14.54
N LYS A 437 -25.90 -9.80 -14.99
CA LYS A 437 -26.72 -8.94 -15.85
C LYS A 437 -26.21 -8.99 -17.27
N ASP A 438 -27.10 -8.92 -18.25
CA ASP A 438 -26.71 -8.81 -19.65
C ASP A 438 -26.52 -7.34 -20.10
N GLU A 439 -26.23 -7.14 -21.38
CA GLU A 439 -25.98 -5.81 -21.97
C GLU A 439 -27.18 -4.84 -21.84
N SER A 440 -28.39 -5.32 -21.54
CA SER A 440 -29.55 -4.47 -21.25
C SER A 440 -29.58 -3.96 -19.80
N GLY A 441 -28.72 -4.49 -18.93
CA GLY A 441 -28.71 -4.22 -17.50
C GLY A 441 -29.72 -5.05 -16.70
N GLU A 442 -30.51 -5.91 -17.35
CA GLU A 442 -31.41 -6.84 -16.68
C GLU A 442 -30.67 -8.07 -16.13
N GLU A 443 -31.05 -8.53 -14.93
CA GLU A 443 -30.51 -9.77 -14.36
C GLU A 443 -31.00 -10.98 -15.17
N LEU A 444 -30.06 -11.72 -15.74
CA LEU A 444 -30.33 -12.92 -16.53
C LEU A 444 -30.13 -14.19 -15.70
N ILE A 445 -29.10 -14.21 -14.85
CA ILE A 445 -28.70 -15.37 -14.08
C ILE A 445 -28.39 -14.96 -12.64
N TYR A 446 -28.88 -15.73 -11.69
CA TYR A 446 -28.48 -15.61 -10.28
C TYR A 446 -27.90 -16.94 -9.80
N ASN A 447 -26.72 -16.90 -9.16
CA ASN A 447 -26.05 -18.07 -8.62
C ASN A 447 -25.78 -17.90 -7.12
N GLU A 448 -25.82 -19.02 -6.39
CA GLU A 448 -25.22 -19.11 -5.07
C GLU A 448 -24.21 -20.26 -5.07
N MET A 449 -23.00 -19.96 -4.63
CA MET A 449 -21.92 -20.92 -4.52
C MET A 449 -21.54 -21.09 -3.05
N THR A 450 -21.70 -22.30 -2.51
CA THR A 450 -21.29 -22.62 -1.15
C THR A 450 -19.99 -23.41 -1.14
N ALA A 451 -18.96 -22.84 -0.52
CA ALA A 451 -17.66 -23.43 -0.32
C ALA A 451 -17.49 -23.91 1.14
N PHE A 452 -16.90 -25.09 1.31
CA PHE A 452 -16.36 -25.56 2.58
C PHE A 452 -14.86 -25.28 2.61
N VAL A 453 -14.42 -24.40 3.50
CA VAL A 453 -13.02 -23.94 3.59
C VAL A 453 -12.35 -24.60 4.78
N ARG A 454 -11.38 -25.48 4.48
CA ARG A 454 -10.73 -26.30 5.51
C ARG A 454 -9.78 -25.48 6.39
N GLY A 455 -9.89 -25.65 7.70
CA GLY A 455 -9.00 -25.00 8.67
C GLY A 455 -9.22 -23.49 8.85
N ALA A 456 -10.20 -22.90 8.17
CA ALA A 456 -10.49 -21.47 8.24
C ALA A 456 -11.53 -21.13 9.34
N GLY A 457 -11.99 -22.11 10.12
CA GLY A 457 -12.94 -21.94 11.23
C GLY A 457 -12.28 -21.52 12.55
N GLY A 458 -13.07 -21.51 13.63
CA GLY A 458 -12.56 -21.32 14.99
C GLY A 458 -12.51 -19.87 15.47
N TRP A 459 -13.31 -18.97 14.87
CA TRP A 459 -13.43 -17.59 15.32
C TRP A 459 -14.59 -17.36 16.31
N GLY A 460 -15.38 -18.39 16.61
CA GLY A 460 -16.51 -18.32 17.54
C GLY A 460 -17.80 -17.79 16.94
N GLY A 461 -17.95 -17.84 15.61
CA GLY A 461 -19.15 -17.36 14.89
C GLY A 461 -20.34 -18.31 14.91
N ASP A 462 -21.44 -17.90 14.26
CA ASP A 462 -22.62 -18.76 14.08
C ASP A 462 -22.26 -20.02 13.28
N ARG A 463 -22.74 -21.18 13.73
CA ARG A 463 -22.52 -22.47 13.06
C ARG A 463 -23.46 -22.69 11.86
N GLY A 464 -24.50 -21.88 11.76
CA GLY A 464 -25.54 -21.96 10.73
C GLY A 464 -26.47 -23.15 10.90
N ASP A 465 -27.56 -23.13 10.13
CA ASP A 465 -28.59 -24.18 10.18
C ASP A 465 -28.07 -25.53 9.66
N SER A 466 -28.59 -26.61 10.25
CA SER A 466 -28.26 -28.00 9.89
C SER A 466 -29.41 -28.74 9.19
N LEU A 467 -30.55 -28.08 8.97
CA LEU A 467 -31.74 -28.69 8.39
C LEU A 467 -31.54 -28.95 6.89
N ALA A 468 -31.62 -30.22 6.49
CA ALA A 468 -31.58 -30.62 5.09
C ALA A 468 -32.88 -30.17 4.38
N THR A 469 -32.73 -29.46 3.26
CA THR A 469 -33.84 -29.09 2.37
C THR A 469 -33.87 -30.00 1.14
N ASN A 470 -35.03 -30.14 0.49
CA ASN A 470 -35.24 -30.98 -0.71
C ASN A 470 -34.85 -32.45 -0.52
N ILE A 471 -35.28 -33.06 0.58
CA ILE A 471 -35.08 -34.48 0.85
C ILE A 471 -35.97 -35.32 -0.08
N ALA A 472 -35.42 -36.39 -0.65
CA ALA A 472 -36.18 -37.32 -1.49
C ALA A 472 -37.36 -37.93 -0.69
N PRO A 473 -38.58 -37.95 -1.25
CA PRO A 473 -39.72 -38.61 -0.62
C PRO A 473 -39.50 -40.10 -0.43
N ASP A 474 -40.07 -40.67 0.64
CA ASP A 474 -40.08 -42.11 0.89
C ASP A 474 -41.14 -42.83 0.02
N ARG A 475 -40.92 -42.80 -1.29
CA ARG A 475 -41.71 -43.51 -2.33
C ARG A 475 -40.85 -43.74 -3.58
N GLU A 476 -41.30 -44.59 -4.49
CA GLU A 476 -40.64 -44.79 -5.79
C GLU A 476 -40.58 -43.47 -6.61
N PRO A 477 -39.49 -43.24 -7.38
CA PRO A 477 -39.35 -42.09 -8.26
C PRO A 477 -40.35 -42.14 -9.42
N ASP A 478 -40.83 -40.97 -9.84
CA ASP A 478 -41.75 -40.84 -10.98
C ASP A 478 -41.02 -41.03 -12.32
N ALA A 479 -39.73 -40.71 -12.38
CA ALA A 479 -38.88 -40.96 -13.53
C ALA A 479 -37.47 -41.36 -13.08
N VAL A 480 -36.84 -42.22 -13.88
CA VAL A 480 -35.43 -42.62 -13.71
C VAL A 480 -34.76 -42.59 -15.07
N ILE A 481 -33.67 -41.83 -15.18
CA ILE A 481 -32.81 -41.84 -16.37
C ILE A 481 -31.46 -42.43 -15.98
N GLU A 482 -31.04 -43.42 -16.75
CA GLU A 482 -29.74 -44.06 -16.67
C GLU A 482 -28.91 -43.64 -17.88
N GLU A 483 -27.76 -43.00 -17.63
CA GLU A 483 -26.87 -42.55 -18.70
C GLU A 483 -25.41 -42.80 -18.33
N LYS A 484 -24.66 -43.39 -19.25
CA LYS A 484 -23.23 -43.65 -19.08
C LYS A 484 -22.43 -42.45 -19.56
N THR A 485 -21.54 -41.95 -18.70
CA THR A 485 -20.61 -40.88 -19.06
C THR A 485 -19.49 -41.41 -19.95
N ASP A 486 -18.97 -40.57 -20.86
CA ASP A 486 -17.82 -40.96 -21.65
C ASP A 486 -16.52 -41.01 -20.82
N ILE A 487 -15.57 -41.84 -21.23
CA ILE A 487 -14.27 -41.95 -20.53
C ILE A 487 -13.45 -40.65 -20.61
N ASN A 488 -13.70 -39.82 -21.63
CA ASN A 488 -13.09 -38.51 -21.80
C ASN A 488 -14.00 -37.36 -21.34
N GLN A 489 -15.14 -37.63 -20.68
CA GLN A 489 -16.15 -36.61 -20.33
C GLN A 489 -15.56 -35.42 -19.56
N THR A 490 -14.67 -35.69 -18.60
CA THR A 490 -14.00 -34.64 -17.82
C THR A 490 -13.08 -33.76 -18.67
N LEU A 491 -12.48 -34.32 -19.73
CA LEU A 491 -11.60 -33.59 -20.65
C LEU A 491 -12.39 -32.72 -21.62
N LEU A 492 -13.62 -33.12 -21.94
CA LEU A 492 -14.54 -32.31 -22.75
C LEU A 492 -15.17 -31.20 -21.91
N TYR A 493 -15.76 -31.53 -20.76
CA TYR A 493 -16.48 -30.58 -19.91
C TYR A 493 -15.60 -29.41 -19.46
N ARG A 494 -14.34 -29.67 -19.07
CA ARG A 494 -13.39 -28.62 -18.66
C ARG A 494 -13.17 -27.51 -19.69
N LEU A 495 -13.40 -27.79 -20.98
CA LEU A 495 -13.28 -26.80 -22.05
C LEU A 495 -14.38 -25.73 -21.98
N SER A 496 -15.47 -26.00 -21.24
CA SER A 496 -16.51 -25.01 -20.91
C SER A 496 -16.01 -23.98 -19.87
N GLY A 497 -14.84 -24.21 -19.26
CA GLY A 497 -14.06 -23.18 -18.56
C GLY A 497 -13.57 -23.52 -17.15
N ASP A 498 -13.86 -24.71 -16.60
CA ASP A 498 -13.21 -25.20 -15.38
C ASP A 498 -11.93 -25.98 -15.69
N TRP A 499 -10.82 -25.26 -15.69
CA TRP A 499 -9.49 -25.79 -16.06
C TRP A 499 -8.74 -26.49 -14.91
N ASN A 500 -9.36 -26.72 -13.75
CA ASN A 500 -8.69 -27.28 -12.58
C ASN A 500 -7.97 -28.61 -12.92
N PRO A 501 -6.65 -28.72 -12.64
CA PRO A 501 -5.86 -29.92 -12.94
C PRO A 501 -6.38 -31.20 -12.29
N LEU A 502 -7.12 -31.11 -11.18
CA LEU A 502 -7.79 -32.24 -10.50
C LEU A 502 -8.62 -33.12 -11.45
N HIS A 503 -9.14 -32.51 -12.52
CA HIS A 503 -10.03 -33.13 -13.48
C HIS A 503 -9.32 -33.66 -14.74
N ALA A 504 -8.01 -33.48 -14.87
CA ALA A 504 -7.25 -33.85 -16.07
C ALA A 504 -5.91 -34.53 -15.78
N ASP A 505 -5.19 -34.12 -14.73
CA ASP A 505 -3.86 -34.60 -14.40
C ASP A 505 -3.91 -35.69 -13.30
N PRO A 506 -3.52 -36.95 -13.61
CA PRO A 506 -3.49 -38.03 -12.63
C PRO A 506 -2.56 -37.78 -11.44
N ALA A 507 -1.41 -37.12 -11.63
CA ALA A 507 -0.47 -36.85 -10.55
C ALA A 507 -1.06 -35.84 -9.57
N PHE A 508 -1.69 -34.79 -10.10
CA PHE A 508 -2.39 -33.79 -9.30
C PHE A 508 -3.58 -34.41 -8.55
N ALA A 509 -4.41 -35.21 -9.23
CA ALA A 509 -5.55 -35.88 -8.58
C ALA A 509 -5.10 -36.79 -7.42
N LYS A 510 -4.00 -37.53 -7.60
CA LYS A 510 -3.41 -38.39 -6.58
C LYS A 510 -2.89 -37.60 -5.38
N ALA A 511 -2.26 -36.44 -5.61
CA ALA A 511 -1.81 -35.56 -4.53
C ALA A 511 -2.97 -35.06 -3.65
N PHE A 512 -4.18 -34.93 -4.22
CA PHE A 512 -5.40 -34.54 -3.52
C PHE A 512 -6.24 -35.72 -3.02
N GLY A 513 -5.70 -36.95 -3.06
CA GLY A 513 -6.31 -38.14 -2.48
C GLY A 513 -7.30 -38.88 -3.39
N PHE A 514 -7.24 -38.67 -4.70
CA PHE A 514 -8.04 -39.41 -5.68
C PHE A 514 -7.17 -40.34 -6.52
N ASP A 515 -7.61 -41.58 -6.73
CA ASP A 515 -6.82 -42.57 -7.46
C ASP A 515 -6.62 -42.23 -8.95
N ARG A 516 -7.53 -41.42 -9.51
CA ARG A 516 -7.51 -40.91 -10.88
C ARG A 516 -8.34 -39.61 -10.97
N PRO A 517 -8.23 -38.84 -12.08
CA PRO A 517 -9.05 -37.65 -12.25
C PRO A 517 -10.55 -37.93 -12.11
N ILE A 518 -11.23 -37.10 -11.33
CA ILE A 518 -12.67 -37.19 -11.09
C ILE A 518 -13.42 -36.28 -12.07
N LEU A 519 -14.68 -36.59 -12.34
CA LEU A 519 -15.57 -35.71 -13.10
C LEU A 519 -15.93 -34.49 -12.25
N HIS A 520 -16.09 -33.32 -12.89
CA HIS A 520 -16.55 -32.11 -12.20
C HIS A 520 -17.92 -32.33 -11.56
N GLY A 521 -18.10 -31.83 -10.33
CA GLY A 521 -19.43 -31.81 -9.71
C GLY A 521 -20.45 -31.08 -10.59
N LEU A 522 -20.04 -29.94 -11.16
CA LEU A 522 -20.87 -29.15 -12.09
C LEU A 522 -21.19 -29.86 -13.41
N CYS A 523 -20.35 -30.81 -13.86
CA CYS A 523 -20.68 -31.68 -14.99
C CYS A 523 -21.82 -32.62 -14.61
N THR A 524 -21.70 -33.32 -13.48
CA THR A 524 -22.76 -34.20 -12.97
C THR A 524 -24.07 -33.44 -12.75
N PHE A 525 -23.99 -32.22 -12.24
CA PHE A 525 -25.11 -31.27 -12.12
C PHE A 525 -25.77 -30.97 -13.47
N GLY A 526 -24.99 -30.75 -14.53
CA GLY A 526 -25.50 -30.55 -15.88
C GLY A 526 -26.22 -31.79 -16.43
N PHE A 527 -25.65 -32.99 -16.25
CA PHE A 527 -26.33 -34.26 -16.58
C PHE A 527 -27.68 -34.37 -15.85
N SER A 528 -27.71 -34.15 -14.53
CA SER A 528 -28.94 -34.25 -13.75
C SER A 528 -29.99 -33.22 -14.18
N GLY A 529 -29.59 -31.98 -14.45
CA GLY A 529 -30.49 -30.94 -14.95
C GLY A 529 -31.08 -31.30 -16.31
N ARG A 530 -30.25 -31.80 -17.23
CA ARG A 530 -30.70 -32.30 -18.53
C ARG A 530 -31.66 -33.48 -18.41
N HIS A 531 -31.40 -34.44 -17.51
CA HIS A 531 -32.31 -35.55 -17.25
C HIS A 531 -33.69 -35.07 -16.77
N VAL A 532 -33.75 -34.07 -15.88
CA VAL A 532 -35.02 -33.49 -15.43
C VAL A 532 -35.76 -32.79 -16.57
N ILE A 533 -35.07 -31.99 -17.38
CA ILE A 533 -35.64 -31.32 -18.56
C ILE A 533 -36.20 -32.35 -19.55
N LYS A 534 -35.44 -33.41 -19.83
CA LYS A 534 -35.85 -34.51 -20.71
C LYS A 534 -37.10 -35.23 -20.18
N ALA A 535 -37.18 -35.49 -18.87
CA ALA A 535 -38.28 -36.23 -18.27
C ALA A 535 -39.56 -35.39 -18.03
N PHE A 536 -39.44 -34.09 -17.74
CA PHE A 536 -40.55 -33.28 -17.23
C PHE A 536 -40.90 -32.04 -18.05
N SER A 537 -40.13 -31.67 -19.08
CA SER A 537 -40.44 -30.56 -19.98
C SER A 537 -40.34 -30.93 -21.46
N ASN A 538 -40.49 -32.22 -21.82
CA ASN A 538 -40.33 -32.71 -23.19
C ASN A 538 -38.99 -32.26 -23.83
N ASN A 539 -37.94 -32.20 -23.03
CA ASN A 539 -36.63 -31.72 -23.42
C ASN A 539 -36.56 -30.22 -23.81
N ASP A 540 -37.58 -29.40 -23.46
CA ASP A 540 -37.58 -27.95 -23.66
C ASP A 540 -36.98 -27.25 -22.43
N GLY A 541 -35.75 -26.76 -22.57
CA GLY A 541 -34.99 -26.08 -21.51
C GLY A 541 -35.54 -24.70 -21.14
N ARG A 542 -36.42 -24.10 -21.94
CA ARG A 542 -36.95 -22.75 -21.71
C ARG A 542 -37.89 -22.67 -20.50
N TYR A 543 -38.46 -23.80 -20.09
CA TYR A 543 -39.27 -23.91 -18.87
C TYR A 543 -38.42 -24.00 -17.60
N PHE A 544 -37.10 -24.19 -17.71
CA PHE A 544 -36.25 -24.27 -16.54
C PHE A 544 -36.19 -22.94 -15.79
N LYS A 545 -36.41 -22.98 -14.47
CA LYS A 545 -36.29 -21.81 -13.60
C LYS A 545 -35.05 -21.87 -12.74
N SER A 546 -34.88 -22.93 -11.96
CA SER A 546 -33.73 -23.04 -11.08
C SER A 546 -33.36 -24.47 -10.75
N ILE A 547 -32.14 -24.66 -10.25
CA ILE A 547 -31.64 -25.92 -9.74
C ILE A 547 -30.83 -25.64 -8.46
N LYS A 548 -31.06 -26.47 -7.44
CA LYS A 548 -30.26 -26.51 -6.22
C LYS A 548 -29.70 -27.90 -6.04
N VAL A 549 -28.41 -28.04 -5.72
CA VAL A 549 -27.78 -29.32 -5.45
C VAL A 549 -26.81 -29.24 -4.28
N ARG A 550 -26.60 -30.39 -3.62
CA ARG A 550 -25.46 -30.64 -2.75
C ARG A 550 -24.61 -31.77 -3.29
N PHE A 551 -23.32 -31.52 -3.48
CA PHE A 551 -22.35 -32.53 -3.88
C PHE A 551 -21.99 -33.40 -2.67
N ALA A 552 -22.10 -34.72 -2.82
CA ALA A 552 -21.92 -35.67 -1.73
C ALA A 552 -20.67 -36.53 -1.89
N LYS A 553 -20.38 -36.98 -3.11
CA LYS A 553 -19.29 -37.92 -3.45
C LYS A 553 -18.80 -37.66 -4.87
N SER A 554 -17.60 -38.15 -5.18
CA SER A 554 -16.97 -38.00 -6.49
C SER A 554 -17.54 -38.97 -7.51
N VAL A 555 -17.72 -38.49 -8.75
CA VAL A 555 -18.00 -39.30 -9.95
C VAL A 555 -16.69 -39.48 -10.73
N TYR A 556 -16.51 -40.61 -11.37
CA TYR A 556 -15.39 -40.79 -12.29
C TYR A 556 -15.88 -40.85 -13.75
N PRO A 557 -15.08 -40.36 -14.72
CA PRO A 557 -15.39 -40.55 -16.14
C PRO A 557 -15.54 -42.04 -16.47
N GLY A 558 -16.60 -42.39 -17.21
CA GLY A 558 -16.99 -43.75 -17.53
C GLY A 558 -18.03 -44.36 -16.57
N ASP A 559 -18.29 -43.74 -15.41
CA ASP A 559 -19.34 -44.17 -14.48
C ASP A 559 -20.73 -43.99 -15.12
N THR A 560 -21.68 -44.83 -14.70
CA THR A 560 -23.08 -44.73 -15.11
C THR A 560 -23.87 -43.94 -14.07
N LEU A 561 -24.44 -42.81 -14.49
CA LEU A 561 -25.28 -41.96 -13.68
C LEU A 561 -26.72 -42.47 -13.70
N LEU A 562 -27.28 -42.70 -12.52
CA LEU A 562 -28.69 -43.02 -12.32
C LEU A 562 -29.37 -41.83 -11.63
N THR A 563 -30.17 -41.07 -12.38
CA THR A 563 -30.90 -39.91 -11.86
C THR A 563 -32.34 -40.30 -11.54
N LYS A 564 -32.68 -40.30 -10.25
CA LYS A 564 -34.01 -40.61 -9.73
C LYS A 564 -34.74 -39.30 -9.45
N MET A 565 -35.97 -39.17 -9.92
CA MET A 565 -36.70 -37.90 -9.92
C MET A 565 -38.12 -38.08 -9.37
N TRP A 566 -38.52 -37.18 -8.48
CA TRP A 566 -39.83 -37.15 -7.83
C TRP A 566 -40.52 -35.80 -8.12
N LYS A 567 -41.64 -35.84 -8.82
CA LYS A 567 -42.52 -34.70 -9.03
C LYS A 567 -43.27 -34.39 -7.73
N ILE A 568 -43.00 -33.23 -7.16
CA ILE A 568 -43.64 -32.74 -5.92
C ILE A 568 -44.83 -31.84 -6.25
N SER A 569 -44.70 -31.03 -7.29
CA SER A 569 -45.76 -30.22 -7.89
C SER A 569 -45.52 -30.12 -9.40
N ASP A 570 -46.40 -29.42 -10.13
CA ASP A 570 -46.21 -29.15 -11.56
C ASP A 570 -44.93 -28.36 -11.88
N THR A 571 -44.39 -27.65 -10.90
CA THR A 571 -43.24 -26.76 -11.07
C THR A 571 -42.04 -27.16 -10.22
N LYS A 572 -42.09 -28.25 -9.44
CA LYS A 572 -40.99 -28.66 -8.55
C LYS A 572 -40.72 -30.14 -8.61
N ILE A 573 -39.49 -30.49 -8.99
CA ILE A 573 -38.97 -31.85 -9.07
C ILE A 573 -37.82 -32.01 -8.10
N ILE A 574 -37.94 -32.89 -7.11
CA ILE A 574 -36.81 -33.31 -6.27
C ILE A 574 -36.07 -34.43 -7.00
N PHE A 575 -34.75 -34.46 -6.91
CA PHE A 575 -33.97 -35.53 -7.53
C PHE A 575 -32.75 -35.94 -6.71
N GLU A 576 -32.24 -37.13 -7.02
CA GLU A 576 -30.96 -37.63 -6.56
C GLU A 576 -30.20 -38.21 -7.74
N THR A 577 -28.88 -38.14 -7.71
CA THR A 577 -28.03 -38.77 -8.72
C THR A 577 -27.08 -39.74 -8.05
N TRP A 578 -27.03 -40.95 -8.59
CA TRP A 578 -26.28 -42.07 -8.07
C TRP A 578 -25.27 -42.55 -9.11
N VAL A 579 -24.13 -43.07 -8.66
CA VAL A 579 -23.24 -43.88 -9.48
C VAL A 579 -23.68 -45.33 -9.36
N LYS A 580 -24.17 -45.91 -10.46
CA LYS A 580 -24.79 -47.24 -10.49
C LYS A 580 -23.83 -48.34 -10.04
N GLU A 581 -22.59 -48.30 -10.51
CA GLU A 581 -21.58 -49.34 -10.27
C GLU A 581 -21.18 -49.42 -8.79
N ARG A 582 -21.18 -48.29 -8.09
CA ARG A 582 -20.77 -48.19 -6.68
C ARG A 582 -21.94 -48.13 -5.70
N ASN A 583 -23.16 -47.95 -6.20
CA ASN A 583 -24.35 -47.69 -5.39
C ASN A 583 -24.14 -46.51 -4.42
N GLU A 584 -23.55 -45.42 -4.92
CA GLU A 584 -23.23 -44.22 -4.14
C GLU A 584 -24.03 -43.02 -4.63
N ILE A 585 -24.64 -42.28 -3.70
CA ILE A 585 -25.28 -41.00 -4.00
C ILE A 585 -24.21 -39.91 -4.16
N VAL A 586 -24.21 -39.22 -5.31
CA VAL A 586 -23.23 -38.18 -5.66
C VAL A 586 -23.84 -36.78 -5.64
N ILE A 587 -25.14 -36.66 -5.94
CA ILE A 587 -25.93 -35.44 -5.75
C ILE A 587 -27.14 -35.78 -4.88
N LYS A 588 -27.35 -34.98 -3.83
CA LYS A 588 -28.47 -35.10 -2.89
C LYS A 588 -29.03 -33.73 -2.50
N ASN A 589 -30.12 -33.72 -1.74
CA ASN A 589 -30.80 -32.50 -1.28
C ASN A 589 -31.11 -31.55 -2.45
N ALA A 590 -31.50 -32.15 -3.59
CA ALA A 590 -31.52 -31.46 -4.86
C ALA A 590 -32.93 -31.30 -5.41
N ALA A 591 -33.17 -30.17 -6.07
CA ALA A 591 -34.42 -29.90 -6.74
C ALA A 591 -34.21 -29.02 -7.97
N VAL A 592 -35.03 -29.25 -8.99
CA VAL A 592 -35.25 -28.33 -10.11
C VAL A 592 -36.62 -27.71 -9.95
N GLU A 593 -36.69 -26.40 -10.16
CA GLU A 593 -37.95 -25.69 -10.36
C GLU A 593 -38.13 -25.33 -11.84
N LEU A 594 -39.37 -25.42 -12.31
CA LEU A 594 -39.80 -25.06 -13.66
C LEU A 594 -40.77 -23.87 -13.60
N TYR A 595 -40.76 -23.04 -14.63
CA TYR A 595 -41.82 -22.08 -14.87
C TYR A 595 -43.10 -22.77 -15.35
N SER A 596 -44.26 -22.22 -15.01
CA SER A 596 -45.53 -22.64 -15.63
C SER A 596 -45.67 -22.11 -17.06
N GLU A 597 -45.03 -20.99 -17.37
CA GLU A 597 -45.03 -20.33 -18.68
C GLU A 597 -43.63 -19.79 -18.99
N ILE A 598 -43.20 -19.82 -20.25
CA ILE A 598 -41.85 -19.38 -20.64
C ILE A 598 -41.73 -17.85 -20.43
N PRO A 599 -40.85 -17.39 -19.53
CA PRO A 599 -40.66 -15.96 -19.29
C PRO A 599 -40.02 -15.27 -20.51
N GLN A 600 -40.49 -14.06 -20.80
CA GLN A 600 -40.02 -13.23 -21.90
C GLN A 600 -39.14 -12.09 -21.38
N ALA A 601 -38.21 -11.60 -22.20
CA ALA A 601 -37.49 -10.36 -21.92
C ALA A 601 -38.50 -9.19 -21.86
N LYS A 602 -38.28 -8.21 -20.97
CA LYS A 602 -39.11 -7.00 -21.00
C LYS A 602 -38.75 -6.22 -22.26
N VAL A 603 -39.71 -6.09 -23.17
CA VAL A 603 -39.55 -5.23 -24.36
C VAL A 603 -39.40 -3.79 -23.87
N HIS A 604 -38.19 -3.23 -23.91
CA HIS A 604 -38.04 -1.78 -23.89
C HIS A 604 -38.52 -1.25 -25.23
N ALA A 605 -39.63 -0.52 -25.23
CA ALA A 605 -40.15 0.11 -26.43
C ALA A 605 -39.10 1.11 -26.96
N PRO A 606 -38.89 1.21 -28.28
CA PRO A 606 -38.14 2.32 -28.84
C PRO A 606 -38.98 3.58 -28.61
N ASP A 607 -38.50 4.50 -27.78
CA ASP A 607 -39.21 5.72 -27.42
C ASP A 607 -39.32 6.64 -28.64
N MET A 608 -40.45 6.57 -29.33
CA MET A 608 -40.86 7.52 -30.36
C MET A 608 -42.16 8.21 -29.93
N ALA A 609 -42.01 9.49 -29.58
CA ALA A 609 -42.93 10.62 -29.78
C ALA A 609 -43.43 11.40 -28.54
N GLN A 610 -42.90 12.63 -28.46
CA GLN A 610 -43.48 13.92 -28.00
C GLN A 610 -43.53 14.16 -26.48
N SER A 611 -42.77 15.10 -25.89
CA SER A 611 -42.96 16.55 -26.10
C SER A 611 -41.94 17.37 -25.28
N SER A 612 -41.30 18.32 -25.97
CA SER A 612 -40.94 19.70 -25.57
C SER A 612 -40.49 20.02 -24.12
N GLU A 613 -39.27 20.60 -24.04
CA GLU A 613 -38.70 21.50 -23.02
C GLU A 613 -38.37 20.85 -21.65
N LYS A 614 -37.15 20.85 -21.10
CA LYS A 614 -35.96 21.72 -21.22
C LYS A 614 -34.69 20.86 -21.13
N ILE A 615 -33.74 21.09 -22.02
CA ILE A 615 -32.37 20.57 -21.93
C ILE A 615 -31.62 21.44 -20.93
N ALA A 616 -31.19 20.85 -19.82
CA ALA A 616 -30.06 21.35 -19.05
C ALA A 616 -28.79 20.73 -19.67
N ASP A 617 -27.84 21.58 -20.03
CA ASP A 617 -26.60 21.19 -20.72
C ASP A 617 -25.81 20.11 -19.98
N PRO A 618 -25.38 19.03 -20.69
CA PRO A 618 -24.17 18.29 -20.36
C PRO A 618 -22.96 18.93 -21.06
N PRO A 619 -21.75 18.80 -20.49
CA PRO A 619 -20.59 19.60 -20.85
C PRO A 619 -20.09 19.31 -22.27
N GLN A 620 -19.70 20.37 -22.98
CA GLN A 620 -18.97 20.30 -24.25
C GLN A 620 -17.68 19.47 -24.08
N GLU A 621 -17.62 18.30 -24.71
CA GLU A 621 -16.35 17.66 -25.03
C GLU A 621 -15.71 18.41 -26.20
N SER A 622 -14.70 19.22 -25.87
CA SER A 622 -13.81 19.84 -26.84
C SER A 622 -12.74 18.85 -27.30
N SER A 623 -12.84 18.42 -28.55
CA SER A 623 -11.75 18.16 -29.52
C SER A 623 -10.33 17.95 -28.95
N SER A 624 -9.86 16.70 -28.94
CA SER A 624 -8.43 16.34 -28.83
C SER A 624 -7.94 15.62 -30.09
N GLU A 625 -8.23 16.18 -31.27
CA GLU A 625 -8.05 15.51 -32.58
C GLU A 625 -6.89 15.99 -33.50
N PRO A 626 -5.72 16.49 -33.06
CA PRO A 626 -4.68 16.81 -34.05
C PRO A 626 -3.89 15.59 -34.54
N THR A 627 -3.82 14.47 -33.82
CA THR A 627 -2.74 13.46 -34.00
C THR A 627 -3.11 12.18 -34.76
N ARG A 628 -4.37 11.98 -35.17
CA ARG A 628 -4.80 10.78 -35.92
C ARG A 628 -4.75 10.99 -37.44
N LEU A 629 -4.62 9.90 -38.19
CA LEU A 629 -4.79 9.88 -39.65
C LEU A 629 -6.28 10.03 -39.96
N ILE A 630 -6.67 11.00 -40.80
CA ILE A 630 -8.08 11.28 -41.15
C ILE A 630 -8.38 10.90 -42.60
N ALA A 631 -9.66 10.86 -42.98
CA ALA A 631 -10.06 10.50 -44.35
C ALA A 631 -9.39 11.38 -45.41
N GLU A 632 -9.25 12.68 -45.15
CA GLU A 632 -8.60 13.63 -46.04
C GLU A 632 -7.14 13.25 -46.34
N ASP A 633 -6.37 12.84 -45.33
CA ASP A 633 -4.98 12.38 -45.51
C ASP A 633 -4.92 11.16 -46.45
N VAL A 634 -5.85 10.22 -46.25
CA VAL A 634 -5.91 8.98 -47.02
C VAL A 634 -6.30 9.23 -48.47
N PHE A 635 -7.36 10.02 -48.72
CA PHE A 635 -7.86 10.26 -50.07
C PHE A 635 -6.96 11.21 -50.88
N ASN A 636 -6.22 12.12 -50.24
CA ASN A 636 -5.20 12.94 -50.91
C ASN A 636 -4.04 12.07 -51.43
N VAL A 637 -3.54 11.13 -50.62
CA VAL A 637 -2.51 10.18 -51.07
C VAL A 637 -3.04 9.32 -52.23
N ILE A 638 -4.28 8.85 -52.14
CA ILE A 638 -4.91 8.11 -53.25
C ILE A 638 -4.98 8.97 -54.51
N ALA A 639 -5.36 10.25 -54.40
CA ALA A 639 -5.45 11.18 -55.53
C ALA A 639 -4.09 11.41 -56.22
N GLU A 640 -3.02 11.55 -55.45
CA GLU A 640 -1.66 11.68 -55.99
C GLU A 640 -1.21 10.41 -56.72
N GLN A 641 -1.48 9.24 -56.13
CA GLN A 641 -1.07 7.95 -56.68
C GLN A 641 -1.79 7.62 -57.98
N ILE A 642 -3.09 7.90 -58.08
CA ILE A 642 -3.85 7.64 -59.32
C ILE A 642 -3.42 8.57 -60.47
N ALA A 643 -2.93 9.77 -60.16
CA ALA A 643 -2.38 10.69 -61.16
C ALA A 643 -1.03 10.21 -61.70
N GLN A 644 -0.22 9.54 -60.86
CA GLN A 644 1.06 8.94 -61.24
C GLN A 644 0.90 7.58 -61.93
N HIS A 645 -0.25 6.93 -61.75
CA HIS A 645 -0.56 5.59 -62.27
C HIS A 645 -1.82 5.55 -63.15
N PRO A 646 -1.83 6.22 -64.33
CA PRO A 646 -2.99 6.24 -65.22
C PRO A 646 -3.41 4.84 -65.71
N GLU A 647 -2.52 3.84 -65.68
CA GLU A 647 -2.82 2.45 -66.05
C GLU A 647 -3.78 1.75 -65.07
N TRP A 648 -4.06 2.32 -63.89
CA TRP A 648 -5.01 1.74 -62.93
C TRP A 648 -6.46 1.84 -63.41
N VAL A 649 -6.79 2.84 -64.24
CA VAL A 649 -8.11 3.00 -64.86
C VAL A 649 -8.43 1.81 -65.76
N ASP A 650 -7.47 1.40 -66.60
CA ASP A 650 -7.64 0.28 -67.52
C ASP A 650 -7.79 -1.08 -66.81
N LYS A 651 -7.18 -1.22 -65.62
CA LYS A 651 -7.22 -2.46 -64.82
C LYS A 651 -8.47 -2.59 -63.96
N THR A 652 -8.98 -1.48 -63.43
CA THR A 652 -10.10 -1.49 -62.47
C THR A 652 -11.44 -1.30 -63.19
N LYS A 653 -11.59 -0.25 -63.99
CA LYS A 653 -12.83 0.12 -64.68
C LYS A 653 -14.05 0.17 -63.74
N THR A 654 -13.86 0.71 -62.53
CA THR A 654 -14.87 0.73 -61.46
C THR A 654 -14.86 2.08 -60.74
N GLN A 655 -16.04 2.60 -60.41
CA GLN A 655 -16.22 3.76 -59.54
C GLN A 655 -16.65 3.33 -58.12
N PHE A 656 -15.92 3.77 -57.10
CA PHE A 656 -16.16 3.46 -55.69
C PHE A 656 -16.66 4.69 -54.93
N LEU A 657 -17.67 4.51 -54.09
CA LEU A 657 -18.20 5.54 -53.18
C LEU A 657 -17.98 5.10 -51.73
N PHE A 658 -17.29 5.92 -50.96
CA PHE A 658 -17.05 5.71 -49.53
C PHE A 658 -18.00 6.61 -48.74
N LYS A 659 -18.76 6.02 -47.82
CA LYS A 659 -19.61 6.70 -46.85
C LYS A 659 -19.04 6.43 -45.46
N LEU A 660 -18.30 7.39 -44.93
CA LEU A 660 -17.63 7.29 -43.64
C LEU A 660 -18.50 7.88 -42.54
N LYS A 661 -18.45 7.29 -41.36
CA LYS A 661 -19.06 7.80 -40.13
C LYS A 661 -18.01 8.16 -39.09
N ASN A 662 -18.35 9.08 -38.19
CA ASN A 662 -17.53 9.44 -37.03
C ASN A 662 -16.11 9.95 -37.36
N PRO A 663 -15.93 11.08 -38.08
CA PRO A 663 -16.96 12.02 -38.56
C PRO A 663 -17.57 11.61 -39.92
N ASP A 664 -18.77 12.12 -40.20
CA ASP A 664 -19.48 11.82 -41.45
C ASP A 664 -18.79 12.47 -42.66
N SER A 665 -18.36 11.67 -43.64
CA SER A 665 -17.83 12.19 -44.90
C SER A 665 -18.09 11.24 -46.08
N ILE A 666 -18.17 11.81 -47.29
CA ILE A 666 -18.46 11.06 -48.51
C ILE A 666 -17.40 11.33 -49.57
N TRP A 667 -16.80 10.26 -50.10
CA TRP A 667 -15.72 10.34 -51.09
C TRP A 667 -15.98 9.43 -52.28
N THR A 668 -15.78 9.96 -53.49
CA THR A 668 -15.86 9.19 -54.73
C THR A 668 -14.47 8.98 -55.30
N LEU A 669 -14.10 7.73 -55.54
CA LEU A 669 -12.92 7.31 -56.28
C LEU A 669 -13.35 6.74 -57.63
N ASP A 670 -13.11 7.49 -58.70
CA ASP A 670 -13.38 7.10 -60.08
C ASP A 670 -12.11 6.57 -60.75
N LEU A 671 -12.02 5.24 -60.84
CA LEU A 671 -11.02 4.54 -61.65
C LEU A 671 -11.67 3.90 -62.88
N LYS A 672 -12.78 4.47 -63.35
CA LYS A 672 -13.53 4.01 -64.52
C LYS A 672 -13.39 4.95 -65.70
N ASN A 673 -13.41 6.25 -65.43
CA ASN A 673 -13.30 7.30 -66.44
C ASN A 673 -11.87 7.88 -66.47
N THR A 674 -11.43 8.36 -67.63
CA THR A 674 -10.12 9.02 -67.81
C THR A 674 -10.32 10.53 -67.96
N PRO A 675 -9.63 11.38 -67.18
CA PRO A 675 -8.65 11.03 -66.15
C PRO A 675 -9.29 10.41 -64.90
N ALA A 676 -8.53 9.53 -64.22
CA ALA A 676 -8.92 9.03 -62.89
C ALA A 676 -9.13 10.21 -61.95
N SER A 677 -10.10 10.11 -61.04
CA SER A 677 -10.34 11.18 -60.07
C SER A 677 -10.71 10.64 -58.69
N CYS A 678 -10.35 11.41 -57.66
CA CYS A 678 -10.70 11.17 -56.27
C CYS A 678 -11.21 12.49 -55.71
N ILE A 679 -12.49 12.56 -55.33
CA ILE A 679 -13.14 13.81 -54.92
C ILE A 679 -14.05 13.59 -53.71
N GLN A 680 -14.13 14.59 -52.82
CA GLN A 680 -15.05 14.59 -51.68
C GLN A 680 -16.45 15.02 -52.12
N SER A 681 -17.15 14.14 -52.84
CA SER A 681 -18.54 14.35 -53.23
C SER A 681 -19.22 13.02 -53.52
N GLU A 682 -20.54 13.00 -53.45
CA GLU A 682 -21.33 11.84 -53.82
C GLU A 682 -21.51 11.75 -55.34
N THR A 683 -21.20 10.60 -55.93
CA THR A 683 -21.54 10.28 -57.32
C THR A 683 -22.96 9.72 -57.41
N ALA A 684 -23.71 10.09 -58.44
CA ALA A 684 -25.10 9.64 -58.64
C ALA A 684 -25.20 8.15 -58.98
N HIS A 685 -24.15 7.53 -59.54
CA HIS A 685 -24.16 6.15 -60.04
C HIS A 685 -22.87 5.38 -59.71
N PRO A 686 -22.59 5.09 -58.42
CA PRO A 686 -21.41 4.31 -58.04
C PRO A 686 -21.56 2.84 -58.42
N ASP A 687 -20.47 2.21 -58.84
CA ASP A 687 -20.47 0.75 -59.08
C ASP A 687 -20.39 -0.02 -57.76
N VAL A 688 -19.68 0.53 -56.75
CA VAL A 688 -19.49 -0.07 -55.43
C VAL A 688 -19.61 1.02 -54.36
N ILE A 689 -20.36 0.74 -53.29
CA ILE A 689 -20.49 1.62 -52.12
C ILE A 689 -19.92 0.91 -50.90
N LEU A 690 -19.03 1.58 -50.16
CA LEU A 690 -18.44 1.11 -48.91
C LEU A 690 -18.88 2.02 -47.76
N GLU A 691 -19.60 1.47 -46.78
CA GLU A 691 -20.04 2.17 -45.57
C GLU A 691 -19.23 1.64 -44.36
N MET A 692 -18.56 2.52 -43.61
CA MET A 692 -17.76 2.16 -42.42
C MET A 692 -17.50 3.38 -41.52
N ASP A 693 -17.00 3.18 -40.31
CA ASP A 693 -16.44 4.27 -39.49
C ASP A 693 -15.05 4.69 -40.02
N GLU A 694 -14.70 5.98 -39.95
CA GLU A 694 -13.45 6.54 -40.50
C GLU A 694 -12.21 5.80 -40.01
N VAL A 695 -12.23 5.33 -38.75
CA VAL A 695 -11.12 4.58 -38.13
C VAL A 695 -10.75 3.28 -38.86
N HIS A 696 -11.67 2.72 -39.65
CA HIS A 696 -11.45 1.49 -40.42
C HIS A 696 -10.94 1.74 -41.85
N LEU A 697 -10.96 3.00 -42.32
CA LEU A 697 -10.57 3.37 -43.69
C LEU A 697 -9.13 2.96 -44.01
N GLN A 698 -8.19 3.18 -43.09
CA GLN A 698 -6.79 2.81 -43.28
C GLN A 698 -6.65 1.30 -43.50
N THR A 699 -7.32 0.48 -42.68
CA THR A 699 -7.30 -0.98 -42.83
C THR A 699 -7.83 -1.41 -44.19
N VAL A 700 -8.89 -0.77 -44.70
CA VAL A 700 -9.46 -1.08 -46.03
C VAL A 700 -8.50 -0.75 -47.18
N VAL A 701 -7.69 0.30 -47.03
CA VAL A 701 -6.80 0.78 -48.10
C VAL A 701 -5.41 0.13 -48.03
N THR A 702 -4.90 -0.18 -46.83
CA THR A 702 -3.49 -0.57 -46.63
C THR A 702 -3.27 -2.00 -46.12
N SER A 703 -4.28 -2.64 -45.50
CA SER A 703 -4.12 -3.97 -44.90
C SER A 703 -4.47 -5.10 -45.86
N THR A 704 -4.18 -6.35 -45.48
CA THR A 704 -4.37 -7.52 -46.36
C THR A 704 -5.85 -7.78 -46.65
N LEU A 705 -6.14 -8.50 -47.74
CA LEU A 705 -7.52 -8.91 -48.08
C LEU A 705 -8.21 -9.65 -46.92
N ALA A 706 -7.46 -10.43 -46.14
CA ALA A 706 -8.00 -11.14 -44.98
C ALA A 706 -8.49 -10.19 -43.87
N ASP A 707 -7.80 -9.05 -43.67
CA ASP A 707 -8.18 -8.06 -42.67
C ASP A 707 -9.38 -7.22 -43.12
N VAL A 708 -9.46 -6.91 -44.42
CA VAL A 708 -10.66 -6.27 -45.01
C VAL A 708 -11.88 -7.20 -44.95
N GLN A 709 -11.68 -8.50 -45.16
CA GLN A 709 -12.74 -9.50 -45.01
C GLN A 709 -13.23 -9.61 -43.56
N LYS A 710 -12.33 -9.54 -42.56
CA LYS A 710 -12.74 -9.52 -41.15
C LYS A 710 -13.64 -8.32 -40.84
N LEU A 711 -13.33 -7.12 -41.35
CA LEU A 711 -14.18 -5.95 -41.16
C LEU A 711 -15.56 -6.13 -41.83
N PHE A 712 -15.59 -6.76 -43.01
CA PHE A 712 -16.85 -7.03 -43.70
C PHE A 712 -17.71 -8.07 -42.97
N PHE A 713 -17.13 -9.21 -42.60
CA PHE A 713 -17.84 -10.27 -41.87
C PHE A 713 -18.15 -9.89 -40.41
N GLY A 714 -17.37 -9.00 -39.80
CA GLY A 714 -17.61 -8.45 -38.47
C GLY A 714 -18.60 -7.28 -38.44
N GLY A 715 -19.18 -6.90 -39.59
CA GLY A 715 -20.20 -5.86 -39.69
C GLY A 715 -19.69 -4.41 -39.59
N GLN A 716 -18.37 -4.21 -39.40
CA GLN A 716 -17.75 -2.88 -39.35
C GLN A 716 -17.57 -2.24 -40.74
N LEU A 717 -17.60 -3.05 -41.80
CA LEU A 717 -17.59 -2.62 -43.19
C LEU A 717 -18.81 -3.20 -43.92
N LYS A 718 -19.64 -2.34 -44.50
CA LYS A 718 -20.75 -2.77 -45.34
C LYS A 718 -20.49 -2.40 -46.79
N ILE A 719 -20.56 -3.37 -47.69
CA ILE A 719 -20.34 -3.18 -49.13
C ILE A 719 -21.68 -3.41 -49.85
N SER A 720 -22.09 -2.45 -50.69
CA SER A 720 -23.27 -2.57 -51.55
C SER A 720 -22.95 -2.19 -53.01
N GLY A 721 -23.83 -2.53 -53.95
CA GLY A 721 -23.53 -2.45 -55.39
C GLY A 721 -22.88 -3.73 -55.94
N ASN A 722 -21.90 -3.61 -56.84
CA ASN A 722 -21.19 -4.72 -57.43
C ASN A 722 -20.09 -5.26 -56.49
N VAL A 723 -20.50 -6.10 -55.54
CA VAL A 723 -19.60 -6.68 -54.52
C VAL A 723 -18.40 -7.42 -55.12
N MET A 724 -18.53 -8.07 -56.28
CA MET A 724 -17.34 -8.69 -56.92
C MET A 724 -16.33 -7.67 -57.46
N ALA A 725 -16.81 -6.49 -57.89
CA ALA A 725 -15.93 -5.40 -58.31
C ALA A 725 -15.23 -4.71 -57.12
N SER A 726 -15.68 -4.91 -55.87
CA SER A 726 -15.02 -4.39 -54.66
C SER A 726 -13.61 -4.94 -54.49
N ASN A 727 -13.36 -6.19 -54.92
CA ASN A 727 -12.02 -6.81 -54.91
C ASN A 727 -11.00 -6.05 -55.77
N LYS A 728 -11.46 -5.23 -56.73
CA LYS A 728 -10.55 -4.41 -57.54
C LYS A 728 -9.98 -3.21 -56.77
N LEU A 729 -10.57 -2.86 -55.62
CA LEU A 729 -10.06 -1.85 -54.71
C LEU A 729 -8.70 -2.23 -54.11
N MET A 730 -8.37 -3.53 -54.11
CA MET A 730 -7.06 -4.06 -53.67
C MET A 730 -5.88 -3.51 -54.49
N ILE A 731 -6.13 -2.86 -55.64
CA ILE A 731 -5.07 -2.14 -56.36
C ILE A 731 -4.42 -1.05 -55.50
N LEU A 732 -5.15 -0.48 -54.53
CA LEU A 732 -4.68 0.56 -53.63
C LEU A 732 -3.70 0.04 -52.56
N GLN A 733 -3.67 -1.27 -52.29
CA GLN A 733 -2.67 -1.88 -51.39
C GLN A 733 -1.23 -1.77 -51.95
N LYS A 734 -1.08 -1.36 -53.21
CA LYS A 734 0.23 -1.07 -53.82
C LYS A 734 0.79 0.30 -53.41
N ILE A 735 -0.02 1.14 -52.78
CA ILE A 735 0.44 2.42 -52.22
C ILE A 735 1.33 2.11 -51.02
N ASP A 736 2.52 2.69 -50.99
CA ASP A 736 3.45 2.56 -49.87
C ASP A 736 2.79 3.11 -48.58
N PRO A 737 2.61 2.28 -47.53
CA PRO A 737 1.99 2.71 -46.27
C PRO A 737 2.66 3.93 -45.62
N SER A 738 3.95 4.17 -45.87
CA SER A 738 4.68 5.34 -45.34
C SER A 738 4.23 6.67 -45.95
N SER A 739 3.55 6.65 -47.10
CA SER A 739 3.00 7.84 -47.77
C SER A 739 1.88 8.49 -46.96
N PHE A 740 1.07 7.68 -46.27
CA PHE A 740 -0.03 8.17 -45.43
C PHE A 740 0.46 8.89 -44.17
N GLU A 741 1.52 8.37 -43.54
CA GLU A 741 2.18 9.06 -42.42
C GLU A 741 2.89 10.35 -42.88
N THR A 742 3.37 10.39 -44.12
CA THR A 742 3.96 11.59 -44.71
C THR A 742 2.91 12.67 -44.96
N ALA A 743 1.75 12.32 -45.54
CA ALA A 743 0.63 13.23 -45.75
C ALA A 743 0.08 13.79 -44.42
N LYS A 744 -0.07 12.92 -43.41
CA LYS A 744 -0.43 13.32 -42.04
C LYS A 744 0.57 14.32 -41.45
N LYS A 745 1.87 14.07 -41.59
CA LYS A 745 2.92 15.00 -41.13
C LYS A 745 2.86 16.33 -41.88
N GLN A 746 2.60 16.32 -43.19
CA GLN A 746 2.45 17.53 -43.99
C GLN A 746 1.23 18.34 -43.55
N ARG A 747 0.04 17.72 -43.41
CA ARG A 747 -1.16 18.39 -42.86
C ARG A 747 -0.88 19.01 -41.49
N LEU A 748 -0.19 18.28 -40.62
CA LEU A 748 0.18 18.78 -39.28
C LEU A 748 1.19 19.93 -39.32
N ALA A 749 2.06 19.96 -40.32
CA ALA A 749 2.96 21.08 -40.57
C ALA A 749 2.22 22.31 -41.13
N THR A 750 1.29 22.13 -42.07
CA THR A 750 0.47 23.22 -42.64
C THR A 750 -0.52 23.79 -41.61
N ALA A 751 -1.06 22.95 -40.71
CA ALA A 751 -1.86 23.38 -39.57
C ALA A 751 -1.06 24.20 -38.55
N LYS A 752 0.26 24.00 -38.46
CA LYS A 752 1.18 24.83 -37.66
C LYS A 752 1.51 26.18 -38.33
N GLU A 753 1.50 26.26 -39.66
CA GLU A 753 1.78 27.50 -40.41
C GLU A 753 0.60 28.50 -40.40
N HIS A 754 -0.64 28.05 -40.18
CA HIS A 754 -1.79 28.94 -40.00
C HIS A 754 -1.94 29.52 -38.57
N LEU A 755 -1.09 29.13 -37.62
CA LEU A 755 -1.22 29.48 -36.21
C LEU A 755 -0.01 30.22 -35.60
N SER A 756 1.01 30.63 -36.36
CA SER A 756 1.99 31.60 -35.82
C SER A 756 2.74 32.42 -36.89
N THR A 757 2.24 33.64 -37.13
CA THR A 757 3.13 34.79 -37.34
C THR A 757 3.70 35.20 -35.99
N ALA A 758 4.82 34.60 -35.55
CA ALA A 758 5.74 35.21 -34.58
C ALA A 758 7.01 34.37 -34.42
N SER A 759 8.12 34.95 -34.87
CA SER A 759 9.50 34.79 -34.41
C SER A 759 10.02 33.39 -34.04
N HIS A 760 10.87 32.87 -34.94
CA HIS A 760 11.91 31.88 -34.66
C HIS A 760 12.88 32.36 -33.57
N SER A 761 12.61 32.00 -32.32
CA SER A 761 13.64 31.84 -31.29
C SER A 761 13.31 30.82 -30.19
N ASP A 762 12.05 30.36 -30.08
CA ASP A 762 11.59 29.58 -28.92
C ASP A 762 11.50 28.05 -29.12
N THR A 763 11.73 27.53 -30.33
CA THR A 763 11.59 26.09 -30.61
C THR A 763 12.68 25.21 -30.01
N LEU A 764 13.87 25.74 -29.74
CA LEU A 764 14.94 25.00 -29.03
C LEU A 764 14.66 24.90 -27.53
N THR A 765 13.93 25.84 -26.95
CA THR A 765 13.61 25.89 -25.51
C THR A 765 12.46 24.96 -25.12
N ALA A 766 11.58 24.60 -26.07
CA ALA A 766 10.43 23.73 -25.83
C ALA A 766 10.81 22.22 -25.81
N MET A 767 11.74 21.77 -26.67
CA MET A 767 12.22 20.38 -26.69
C MET A 767 13.02 19.99 -25.43
N HIS A 768 13.57 20.96 -24.69
CA HIS A 768 14.29 20.67 -23.45
C HIS A 768 13.37 20.35 -22.25
N ARG A 769 12.05 20.58 -22.34
CA ARG A 769 11.11 20.55 -21.19
C ARG A 769 10.30 19.26 -21.02
N GLU A 770 10.45 18.26 -21.87
CA GLU A 770 9.80 16.95 -21.69
C GLU A 770 10.57 16.08 -20.68
N ILE A 771 9.85 15.23 -19.93
CA ILE A 771 10.47 14.25 -19.02
C ILE A 771 11.13 13.17 -19.88
N THR A 772 12.39 12.87 -19.59
CA THR A 772 13.17 11.85 -20.29
C THR A 772 13.43 10.65 -19.38
N LEU A 773 13.80 9.51 -19.98
CA LEU A 773 14.32 8.33 -19.26
C LEU A 773 15.44 8.68 -18.28
N ALA A 774 16.33 9.61 -18.66
CA ALA A 774 17.39 10.09 -17.79
C ALA A 774 16.85 10.77 -16.52
N ASP A 775 15.79 11.58 -16.63
CA ASP A 775 15.18 12.26 -15.49
C ASP A 775 14.55 11.24 -14.50
N VAL A 776 13.98 10.15 -15.02
CA VAL A 776 13.41 9.07 -14.21
C VAL A 776 14.49 8.34 -13.42
N PHE A 777 15.57 7.90 -14.07
CA PHE A 777 16.65 7.18 -13.37
C PHE A 777 17.48 8.09 -12.48
N THR A 778 17.59 9.39 -12.77
CA THR A 778 18.18 10.39 -11.86
C THR A 778 17.34 10.54 -10.58
N ALA A 779 16.01 10.65 -10.70
CA ALA A 779 15.13 10.73 -9.54
C ALA A 779 15.16 9.45 -8.69
N VAL A 780 15.20 8.27 -9.33
CA VAL A 780 15.38 6.99 -8.63
C VAL A 780 16.72 6.93 -7.90
N ASN A 781 17.81 7.40 -8.53
CA ASN A 781 19.13 7.43 -7.88
C ASN A 781 19.16 8.39 -6.67
N GLU A 782 18.51 9.54 -6.76
CA GLU A 782 18.35 10.48 -5.63
C GLU A 782 17.53 9.87 -4.50
N TYR A 783 16.46 9.15 -4.83
CA TYR A 783 15.64 8.45 -3.84
C TYR A 783 16.43 7.35 -3.12
N ILE A 784 17.23 6.56 -3.84
CA ILE A 784 18.11 5.53 -3.25
C ILE A 784 19.14 6.17 -2.31
N ASN A 785 19.78 7.26 -2.72
CA ASN A 785 20.79 7.96 -1.91
C ASN A 785 20.22 8.56 -0.62
N THR A 786 18.93 8.89 -0.60
CA THR A 786 18.24 9.44 0.59
C THR A 786 17.63 8.35 1.48
N HIS A 787 17.65 7.08 1.04
CA HIS A 787 17.05 5.94 1.74
C HIS A 787 18.03 4.73 1.77
N PRO A 788 19.17 4.84 2.48
CA PRO A 788 20.25 3.84 2.45
C PRO A 788 19.83 2.43 2.90
N ASN A 789 18.80 2.31 3.74
CA ASN A 789 18.26 1.03 4.20
C ASN A 789 17.57 0.21 3.08
N MET A 790 17.39 0.77 1.87
CA MET A 790 16.77 0.07 0.73
C MET A 790 17.62 -1.08 0.19
N VAL A 791 18.94 -0.95 0.20
CA VAL A 791 19.86 -1.99 -0.29
C VAL A 791 19.78 -3.23 0.59
N GLU A 792 19.79 -3.05 1.92
CA GLU A 792 19.67 -4.13 2.90
C GLU A 792 18.31 -4.87 2.80
N ARG A 793 17.22 -4.12 2.56
CA ARG A 793 15.88 -4.69 2.44
C ARG A 793 15.65 -5.44 1.12
N THR A 794 16.32 -5.04 0.04
CA THR A 794 16.03 -5.53 -1.31
C THR A 794 17.00 -6.62 -1.74
N ASN A 795 18.31 -6.40 -1.57
CA ASN A 795 19.39 -7.33 -1.98
C ASN A 795 19.18 -7.86 -3.41
N THR A 796 18.96 -6.98 -4.40
CA THR A 796 18.63 -7.35 -5.80
C THR A 796 19.07 -6.28 -6.79
N THR A 797 19.61 -6.70 -7.94
CA THR A 797 19.95 -5.84 -9.07
C THR A 797 18.96 -5.96 -10.23
N PHE A 798 18.63 -4.83 -10.86
CA PHE A 798 17.68 -4.74 -11.97
C PHE A 798 18.33 -4.09 -13.19
N GLN A 799 18.31 -4.79 -14.31
CA GLN A 799 18.71 -4.28 -15.63
C GLN A 799 17.46 -3.95 -16.45
N PHE A 800 17.45 -2.78 -17.08
CA PHE A 800 16.43 -2.33 -18.02
C PHE A 800 17.05 -2.27 -19.42
N LYS A 801 16.41 -2.93 -20.40
CA LYS A 801 16.79 -2.89 -21.81
C LYS A 801 15.62 -2.34 -22.62
N ILE A 802 15.75 -1.10 -23.06
CA ILE A 802 14.74 -0.38 -23.82
C ILE A 802 15.02 -0.62 -25.30
N LYS A 803 14.01 -0.98 -26.09
CA LYS A 803 14.22 -1.33 -27.52
C LYS A 803 14.11 -0.12 -28.45
N HIS A 804 13.19 0.82 -28.19
CA HIS A 804 12.91 1.92 -29.11
C HIS A 804 12.80 3.27 -28.38
N PRO A 805 13.84 4.14 -28.44
CA PRO A 805 15.19 3.87 -28.96
C PRO A 805 15.98 2.90 -28.07
N GLU A 806 16.94 2.18 -28.65
CA GLU A 806 17.74 1.21 -27.89
C GLU A 806 18.56 1.89 -26.80
N SER A 807 18.31 1.54 -25.53
CA SER A 807 19.08 2.05 -24.39
C SER A 807 19.09 1.07 -23.22
N SER A 808 20.17 1.07 -22.45
CA SER A 808 20.34 0.21 -21.26
C SER A 808 20.48 1.07 -20.00
N TRP A 809 19.72 0.71 -18.96
CA TRP A 809 19.69 1.39 -17.66
C TRP A 809 19.69 0.37 -16.54
N PHE A 810 20.13 0.75 -15.35
CA PHE A 810 20.20 -0.16 -14.22
C PHE A 810 19.71 0.48 -12.92
N ILE A 811 19.31 -0.39 -11.98
CA ILE A 811 19.09 -0.09 -10.57
C ILE A 811 19.79 -1.18 -9.77
N ASP A 812 20.79 -0.80 -8.98
CA ASP A 812 21.48 -1.67 -8.05
C ASP A 812 20.96 -1.40 -6.63
N LEU A 813 20.20 -2.35 -6.07
CA LEU A 813 19.79 -2.37 -4.66
C LEU A 813 20.41 -3.58 -3.96
N LYS A 814 21.61 -3.98 -4.37
CA LYS A 814 22.32 -5.16 -3.87
C LYS A 814 23.74 -4.86 -3.43
N HIS A 815 24.44 -4.00 -4.16
CA HIS A 815 25.86 -3.72 -3.95
C HIS A 815 26.07 -2.27 -3.50
N ASP A 816 27.10 -2.06 -2.67
CA ASP A 816 27.51 -0.76 -2.13
C ASP A 816 26.36 0.06 -1.49
N LEU A 817 26.29 1.38 -1.70
CA LEU A 817 25.19 2.26 -1.24
C LEU A 817 23.92 2.16 -2.10
N GLY A 818 23.93 1.27 -3.11
CA GLY A 818 22.94 1.22 -4.17
C GLY A 818 23.08 2.39 -5.15
N GLY A 819 22.41 2.28 -6.30
CA GLY A 819 22.42 3.36 -7.29
C GLY A 819 21.64 3.03 -8.54
N ALA A 820 21.31 4.04 -9.32
CA ALA A 820 20.60 3.90 -10.59
C ALA A 820 21.21 4.82 -11.66
N GLY A 821 21.21 4.36 -12.92
CA GLY A 821 21.79 5.15 -14.01
C GLY A 821 21.84 4.41 -15.35
N ALA A 822 22.42 5.08 -16.35
CA ALA A 822 22.63 4.50 -17.67
C ALA A 822 23.78 3.46 -17.63
N GLY A 823 23.59 2.33 -18.29
CA GLY A 823 24.61 1.27 -18.39
C GLY A 823 24.06 -0.15 -18.26
N GLU A 824 24.98 -1.11 -18.19
CA GLU A 824 24.67 -2.53 -18.00
C GLU A 824 25.36 -3.09 -16.75
N ILE A 825 24.61 -3.85 -15.96
CA ILE A 825 25.13 -4.69 -14.89
C ILE A 825 25.62 -6.00 -15.50
N ALA A 826 26.83 -6.44 -15.16
CA ALA A 826 27.46 -7.62 -15.75
C ALA A 826 26.68 -8.93 -15.49
N VAL A 827 26.10 -9.08 -14.30
CA VAL A 827 25.25 -10.22 -13.92
C VAL A 827 24.05 -9.69 -13.14
N PRO A 828 23.00 -9.20 -13.82
CA PRO A 828 21.82 -8.69 -13.15
C PRO A 828 20.97 -9.84 -12.61
N ASP A 829 20.44 -9.69 -11.41
CA ASP A 829 19.50 -10.65 -10.84
C ASP A 829 18.19 -10.66 -11.63
N VAL A 830 17.77 -9.50 -12.15
CA VAL A 830 16.54 -9.33 -12.94
C VAL A 830 16.86 -8.47 -14.16
N THR A 831 16.40 -8.88 -15.35
CA THR A 831 16.46 -8.06 -16.57
C THR A 831 15.05 -7.85 -17.12
N LEU A 832 14.66 -6.58 -17.32
CA LEU A 832 13.39 -6.14 -17.88
C LEU A 832 13.63 -5.56 -19.28
N GLU A 833 13.07 -6.18 -20.31
CA GLU A 833 13.09 -5.66 -21.69
C GLU A 833 11.73 -5.08 -22.08
N MET A 834 11.68 -3.84 -22.59
CA MET A 834 10.42 -3.18 -23.03
C MET A 834 10.69 -2.01 -24.00
N ASP A 835 9.63 -1.34 -24.47
CA ASP A 835 9.74 -0.05 -25.20
C ASP A 835 9.69 1.15 -24.24
N GLU A 836 10.27 2.30 -24.63
CA GLU A 836 10.39 3.49 -23.77
C GLU A 836 9.05 3.96 -23.21
N GLN A 837 7.99 3.90 -24.04
CA GLN A 837 6.63 4.28 -23.67
C GLN A 837 6.05 3.48 -22.48
N HIS A 838 6.64 2.34 -22.13
CA HIS A 838 6.16 1.47 -21.04
C HIS A 838 6.94 1.65 -19.74
N VAL A 839 8.03 2.41 -19.75
CA VAL A 839 8.89 2.63 -18.58
C VAL A 839 8.15 3.39 -17.48
N GLU A 840 7.36 4.39 -17.85
CA GLU A 840 6.53 5.13 -16.89
C GLU A 840 5.56 4.19 -16.17
N THR A 841 5.00 3.19 -16.85
CA THR A 841 4.13 2.19 -16.20
C THR A 841 4.85 1.35 -15.16
N ILE A 842 6.16 1.11 -15.30
CA ILE A 842 6.95 0.36 -14.29
C ILE A 842 7.16 1.17 -13.01
N PHE A 843 7.42 2.47 -13.13
CA PHE A 843 7.75 3.34 -12.00
C PHE A 843 6.52 4.06 -11.41
N ASN A 844 5.49 4.31 -12.22
CA ASN A 844 4.31 5.09 -11.84
C ASN A 844 2.98 4.33 -11.99
N GLY A 845 2.95 3.16 -12.64
CA GLY A 845 1.75 2.35 -12.85
C GLY A 845 1.44 1.43 -11.66
N SER A 846 0.21 0.92 -11.60
CA SER A 846 -0.15 -0.07 -10.59
C SER A 846 0.54 -1.41 -10.87
N LEU A 847 0.68 -2.27 -9.85
CA LEU A 847 1.21 -3.62 -10.04
C LEU A 847 0.43 -4.39 -11.13
N ALA A 848 -0.88 -4.13 -11.27
CA ALA A 848 -1.71 -4.72 -12.31
C ALA A 848 -1.35 -4.24 -13.72
N ASP A 849 -0.97 -2.97 -13.88
CA ASP A 849 -0.55 -2.41 -15.18
C ASP A 849 0.80 -3.00 -15.63
N VAL A 850 1.73 -3.16 -14.69
CA VAL A 850 3.03 -3.81 -14.93
C VAL A 850 2.85 -5.30 -15.30
N GLN A 851 1.97 -6.01 -14.59
CA GLN A 851 1.63 -7.39 -14.91
C GLN A 851 0.97 -7.52 -16.28
N LYS A 852 0.10 -6.59 -16.67
CA LYS A 852 -0.53 -6.54 -18.00
C LYS A 852 0.51 -6.39 -19.11
N LEU A 853 1.52 -5.53 -18.93
CA LEU A 853 2.64 -5.41 -19.87
C LEU A 853 3.42 -6.73 -19.98
N PHE A 854 3.64 -7.43 -18.86
CA PHE A 854 4.34 -8.72 -18.86
C PHE A 854 3.56 -9.81 -19.61
N PHE A 855 2.28 -9.99 -19.30
CA PHE A 855 1.45 -11.03 -19.91
C PHE A 855 1.08 -10.75 -21.38
N SER A 856 1.05 -9.48 -21.80
CA SER A 856 0.87 -9.10 -23.21
C SER A 856 2.14 -9.27 -24.06
N GLY A 857 3.28 -9.58 -23.43
CA GLY A 857 4.59 -9.71 -24.09
C GLY A 857 5.26 -8.38 -24.39
N GLN A 858 4.68 -7.25 -23.97
CA GLN A 858 5.23 -5.90 -24.13
C GLN A 858 6.35 -5.60 -23.11
N LEU A 859 6.37 -6.33 -21.99
CA LEU A 859 7.45 -6.39 -21.03
C LEU A 859 7.95 -7.84 -20.94
N LYS A 860 9.25 -8.05 -21.08
CA LYS A 860 9.86 -9.36 -20.92
C LYS A 860 10.81 -9.33 -19.73
N ILE A 861 10.56 -10.17 -18.73
CA ILE A 861 11.40 -10.30 -17.54
C ILE A 861 12.22 -11.59 -17.66
N SER A 862 13.52 -11.51 -17.43
CA SER A 862 14.45 -12.65 -17.40
C SER A 862 15.36 -12.57 -16.17
N GLY A 863 15.97 -13.70 -15.77
CA GLY A 863 16.66 -13.84 -14.48
C GLY A 863 15.74 -14.35 -13.36
N ASN A 864 15.89 -13.84 -12.15
CA ASN A 864 15.07 -14.15 -10.98
C ASN A 864 13.74 -13.39 -11.04
N VAL A 865 12.77 -13.95 -11.75
CA VAL A 865 11.44 -13.35 -11.95
C VAL A 865 10.73 -13.03 -10.63
N MET A 866 10.91 -13.83 -9.56
CA MET A 866 10.32 -13.51 -8.26
C MET A 866 10.95 -12.29 -7.59
N ALA A 867 12.24 -12.06 -7.81
CA ALA A 867 12.93 -10.87 -7.31
C ALA A 867 12.49 -9.58 -8.05
N SER A 868 11.90 -9.70 -9.25
CA SER A 868 11.33 -8.54 -9.97
C SER A 868 10.24 -7.82 -9.18
N ASN A 869 9.49 -8.53 -8.33
CA ASN A 869 8.46 -7.95 -7.46
C ASN A 869 9.05 -6.98 -6.42
N LYS A 870 10.35 -7.07 -6.12
CA LYS A 870 11.00 -6.19 -5.15
C LYS A 870 11.20 -4.76 -5.68
N LEU A 871 11.02 -4.50 -6.98
CA LEU A 871 10.94 -3.14 -7.54
C LEU A 871 9.81 -2.30 -6.92
N VAL A 872 8.81 -2.95 -6.31
CA VAL A 872 7.70 -2.31 -5.58
C VAL A 872 8.18 -1.33 -4.50
N ILE A 873 9.39 -1.52 -3.96
CA ILE A 873 9.97 -0.63 -2.94
C ILE A 873 10.15 0.82 -3.44
N LEU A 874 10.13 1.04 -4.75
CA LEU A 874 10.19 2.37 -5.37
C LEU A 874 8.80 3.02 -5.53
N GLN A 875 7.70 2.33 -5.24
CA GLN A 875 6.34 2.90 -5.36
C GLN A 875 6.05 4.01 -4.35
N ASP A 876 6.78 4.04 -3.23
CA ASP A 876 6.68 5.09 -2.20
C ASP A 876 7.46 6.37 -2.58
N MET A 877 8.18 6.37 -3.71
CA MET A 877 8.93 7.53 -4.19
C MET A 877 7.98 8.69 -4.57
N ASP A 878 8.22 9.89 -4.02
CA ASP A 878 7.41 11.08 -4.36
C ASP A 878 7.57 11.40 -5.85
N LYS A 879 6.44 11.41 -6.56
CA LYS A 879 6.33 11.70 -7.99
C LYS A 879 6.90 13.08 -8.37
N LYS A 880 7.03 14.01 -7.41
CA LYS A 880 7.68 15.31 -7.61
C LYS A 880 9.17 15.23 -7.89
N LEU A 881 9.87 14.17 -7.47
CA LEU A 881 11.31 14.01 -7.70
C LEU A 881 11.65 13.93 -9.19
N ILE A 882 10.81 13.28 -10.00
CA ILE A 882 10.99 13.19 -11.46
C ILE A 882 10.83 14.57 -12.12
N ALA A 883 9.84 15.35 -11.66
CA ALA A 883 9.65 16.73 -12.13
C ALA A 883 10.81 17.65 -11.70
N GLN A 884 11.35 17.45 -10.49
CA GLN A 884 12.51 18.19 -10.00
C GLN A 884 13.79 17.87 -10.78
N ALA A 885 14.05 16.59 -11.09
CA ALA A 885 15.18 16.17 -11.92
C ALA A 885 15.12 16.79 -13.32
N ARG A 886 13.93 16.78 -13.94
CA ARG A 886 13.68 17.50 -15.21
C ARG A 886 13.96 18.99 -15.08
N ASP A 887 13.44 19.65 -14.04
CA ASP A 887 13.60 21.10 -13.84
C ASP A 887 15.06 21.48 -13.60
N GLN A 888 15.82 20.66 -12.88
CA GLN A 888 17.26 20.82 -12.69
C GLN A 888 18.02 20.67 -14.01
N ARG A 889 17.70 19.65 -14.84
CA ARG A 889 18.30 19.48 -16.17
C ARG A 889 18.00 20.67 -17.09
N VAL A 890 16.75 21.13 -17.11
CA VAL A 890 16.31 22.30 -17.88
C VAL A 890 17.03 23.57 -17.41
N ALA A 891 17.15 23.78 -16.10
CA ALA A 891 17.84 24.92 -15.51
C ALA A 891 19.35 24.90 -15.78
N ALA A 892 19.96 23.72 -15.86
CA ALA A 892 21.38 23.53 -16.16
C ALA A 892 21.72 23.62 -17.67
N GLY A 893 20.73 23.74 -18.55
CA GLY A 893 20.93 23.82 -20.00
C GLY A 893 21.51 22.53 -20.61
N GLN A 894 21.38 21.40 -19.92
CA GLN A 894 21.96 20.12 -20.35
C GLN A 894 21.06 19.43 -21.39
N ALA A 895 21.66 18.93 -22.46
CA ALA A 895 20.98 18.09 -23.45
C ALA A 895 20.63 16.71 -22.85
N PRO A 896 19.58 16.01 -23.33
CA PRO A 896 19.27 14.66 -22.89
C PRO A 896 20.49 13.74 -23.08
N LEU A 897 20.91 13.04 -22.02
CA LEU A 897 21.97 12.04 -22.09
C LEU A 897 21.57 10.93 -23.08
N GLN A 898 22.31 10.80 -24.19
CA GLN A 898 22.15 9.67 -25.10
C GLN A 898 22.82 8.43 -24.50
N ALA A 899 22.05 7.37 -24.27
CA ALA A 899 22.60 6.05 -23.94
C ALA A 899 23.36 5.48 -25.15
N SER A 900 24.57 4.98 -24.94
CA SER A 900 25.47 4.50 -25.98
C SER A 900 25.21 3.03 -26.36
N ILE A 901 25.38 2.71 -27.66
CA ILE A 901 25.35 1.35 -28.21
C ILE A 901 26.75 0.72 -28.04
N SER A 902 26.77 -0.51 -27.51
CA SER A 902 27.91 -1.24 -26.92
C SER A 902 29.23 -1.30 -27.71
N SER A 903 30.35 -1.24 -26.99
CA SER A 903 31.56 -2.02 -27.30
C SER A 903 32.27 -2.45 -26.01
N HIS A 904 32.60 -3.74 -25.90
CA HIS A 904 33.38 -4.31 -24.80
C HIS A 904 34.68 -3.54 -24.56
N GLN A 905 34.78 -2.89 -23.41
CA GLN A 905 36.02 -2.83 -22.63
C GLN A 905 35.69 -3.14 -21.18
N GLN A 906 36.27 -4.25 -20.70
CA GLN A 906 36.48 -4.46 -19.27
C GLN A 906 37.21 -3.22 -18.72
N THR A 907 36.50 -2.39 -17.98
CA THR A 907 37.03 -1.94 -16.71
C THR A 907 36.35 -2.79 -15.66
N THR A 908 36.95 -3.94 -15.37
CA THR A 908 36.96 -4.39 -13.98
C THR A 908 37.54 -3.21 -13.20
N THR A 909 36.69 -2.33 -12.68
CA THR A 909 37.06 -1.58 -11.49
C THR A 909 37.22 -2.66 -10.45
N LYS A 910 38.47 -3.13 -10.29
CA LYS A 910 38.92 -3.71 -9.02
C LYS A 910 38.26 -2.84 -7.96
N GLN A 911 37.50 -3.46 -7.08
CA GLN A 911 37.11 -2.86 -5.81
C GLN A 911 38.40 -2.25 -5.25
N GLN A 912 38.52 -0.93 -5.39
CA GLN A 912 39.77 -0.26 -5.10
C GLN A 912 39.75 -0.13 -3.59
N ALA A 913 40.51 -1.02 -2.91
CA ALA A 913 40.56 -1.11 -1.45
C ALA A 913 40.76 0.29 -0.86
N LYS A 914 39.69 0.86 -0.29
CA LYS A 914 39.67 2.25 0.15
C LYS A 914 40.46 2.39 1.44
N ALA A 915 40.51 1.37 2.29
CA ALA A 915 41.35 1.36 3.48
C ALA A 915 42.83 1.30 3.11
N SER A 916 43.22 0.49 2.11
CA SER A 916 44.61 0.40 1.65
C SER A 916 45.10 1.71 1.05
N GLU A 917 44.28 2.34 0.20
CA GLU A 917 44.61 3.63 -0.41
C GLU A 917 44.67 4.74 0.63
N PHE A 918 43.71 4.78 1.56
CA PHE A 918 43.74 5.75 2.66
C PHE A 918 44.93 5.54 3.58
N LEU A 919 45.17 4.33 4.10
CA LEU A 919 46.25 4.04 5.06
C LEU A 919 47.64 4.21 4.45
N SER A 920 47.81 3.88 3.16
CA SER A 920 49.07 4.16 2.45
C SER A 920 49.31 5.66 2.23
N LYS A 921 48.26 6.44 1.92
CA LYS A 921 48.34 7.91 1.80
C LYS A 921 48.46 8.59 3.15
N LEU A 922 47.85 8.03 4.20
CA LEU A 922 47.88 8.55 5.57
C LEU A 922 49.33 8.75 6.02
N GLN A 923 50.23 7.80 5.75
CA GLN A 923 51.66 7.92 6.06
C GLN A 923 52.31 9.22 5.55
N THR A 924 51.82 9.80 4.45
CA THR A 924 52.39 11.03 3.86
C THR A 924 51.90 12.32 4.52
N CYS A 925 50.78 12.26 5.25
CA CYS A 925 50.10 13.41 5.84
C CYS A 925 49.91 13.28 7.37
N PHE A 926 50.19 12.12 7.95
CA PHE A 926 50.02 11.83 9.37
C PHE A 926 51.10 12.51 10.19
N GLN A 927 50.68 13.17 11.27
CA GLN A 927 51.57 13.89 12.18
C GLN A 927 51.65 13.15 13.52
N ILE A 928 52.64 13.53 14.35
CA ILE A 928 52.74 13.02 15.71
C ILE A 928 51.57 13.56 16.53
N HIS A 929 50.79 12.68 17.14
CA HIS A 929 49.67 13.02 18.01
C HIS A 929 49.96 12.55 19.43
N ALA A 930 50.69 13.38 20.19
CA ALA A 930 51.12 13.07 21.56
C ALA A 930 49.96 12.79 22.55
N GLU A 931 48.73 13.18 22.20
CA GLU A 931 47.52 12.93 22.99
C GLU A 931 47.02 11.47 22.91
N VAL A 932 47.50 10.69 21.93
CA VAL A 932 47.16 9.27 21.77
C VAL A 932 48.46 8.46 21.74
N PRO A 933 49.06 8.10 22.89
CA PRO A 933 50.37 7.46 22.92
C PRO A 933 50.29 5.93 22.74
N TYR A 934 49.41 5.45 21.85
CA TYR A 934 49.12 4.02 21.67
C TYR A 934 49.34 3.56 20.23
N VAL A 935 49.67 2.28 20.09
CA VAL A 935 49.81 1.60 18.80
C VAL A 935 48.53 0.84 18.48
N TYR A 936 47.86 1.20 17.38
CA TYR A 936 46.62 0.58 16.92
C TYR A 936 46.93 -0.35 15.75
N GLN A 937 46.50 -1.60 15.84
CA GLN A 937 46.54 -2.56 14.75
C GLN A 937 45.15 -2.63 14.09
N PHE A 938 45.11 -2.58 12.76
CA PHE A 938 43.91 -2.75 11.95
C PHE A 938 44.05 -4.01 11.10
N HIS A 939 43.18 -4.98 11.33
CA HIS A 939 43.00 -6.15 10.48
C HIS A 939 41.79 -5.93 9.58
N ILE A 940 42.06 -5.58 8.33
CA ILE A 940 41.05 -5.46 7.29
C ILE A 940 40.80 -6.86 6.74
N THR A 941 39.58 -7.39 6.84
CA THR A 941 39.32 -8.81 6.50
C THR A 941 39.11 -9.05 5.01
N GLU A 942 38.68 -8.04 4.25
CA GLU A 942 38.30 -8.17 2.84
C GLU A 942 38.65 -6.89 2.03
N PRO A 943 39.71 -6.90 1.20
CA PRO A 943 40.75 -7.94 1.12
C PRO A 943 41.57 -8.00 2.43
N GLN A 944 42.09 -9.19 2.78
CA GLN A 944 42.91 -9.35 3.98
C GLN A 944 44.15 -8.45 3.96
N GLN A 945 44.22 -7.50 4.89
CA GLN A 945 45.34 -6.59 5.09
C GLN A 945 45.54 -6.28 6.56
N SER A 946 46.78 -6.07 6.94
CA SER A 946 47.15 -5.65 8.29
C SER A 946 47.91 -4.33 8.24
N TRP A 947 47.53 -3.40 9.10
CA TRP A 947 48.13 -2.08 9.19
C TRP A 947 48.30 -1.66 10.64
N LYS A 948 49.42 -1.05 10.96
CA LYS A 948 49.66 -0.44 12.27
C LYS A 948 49.72 1.06 12.18
N ILE A 949 49.13 1.75 13.15
CA ILE A 949 49.20 3.19 13.33
C ILE A 949 49.75 3.46 14.72
N ASP A 950 50.96 4.01 14.77
CA ASP A 950 51.61 4.51 15.97
C ASP A 950 51.44 6.03 16.01
N PHE A 951 50.46 6.47 16.81
CA PHE A 951 50.13 7.89 16.97
C PHE A 951 51.23 8.65 17.74
N ALA A 952 52.00 7.97 18.61
CA ALA A 952 53.07 8.57 19.40
C ALA A 952 54.29 8.93 18.53
N ASN A 953 54.61 8.08 17.56
CA ASN A 953 55.72 8.29 16.64
C ASN A 953 55.28 8.83 15.26
N GLY A 954 53.96 8.97 15.04
CA GLY A 954 53.40 9.49 13.79
C GLY A 954 53.66 8.58 12.59
N THR A 955 53.59 7.25 12.79
CA THR A 955 53.89 6.28 11.73
C THR A 955 52.71 5.35 11.44
N VAL A 956 52.55 5.03 10.16
CA VAL A 956 51.57 4.12 9.57
C VAL A 956 52.32 3.13 8.70
N GLN A 957 52.25 1.84 9.03
CA GLN A 957 53.01 0.80 8.32
C GLN A 957 52.12 -0.40 8.01
N GLN A 958 52.32 -1.00 6.85
CA GLN A 958 51.65 -2.25 6.48
C GLN A 958 52.36 -3.44 7.16
N GLY A 959 51.59 -4.31 7.81
CA GLY A 959 52.06 -5.48 8.55
C GLY A 959 51.43 -5.60 9.93
N ASP A 960 51.72 -6.71 10.60
CA ASP A 960 51.30 -6.96 11.98
C ASP A 960 52.32 -6.41 12.97
N ASP A 961 51.86 -5.78 14.06
CA ASP A 961 52.68 -5.48 15.22
C ASP A 961 52.28 -6.38 16.40
N PRO A 962 53.15 -7.34 16.82
CA PRO A 962 52.85 -8.20 17.96
C PRO A 962 52.79 -7.43 19.29
N ASN A 963 53.17 -6.15 19.33
CA ASN A 963 53.12 -5.29 20.51
C ASN A 963 52.03 -4.20 20.43
N ALA A 964 51.04 -4.33 19.53
CA ALA A 964 49.94 -3.38 19.44
C ALA A 964 49.13 -3.31 20.75
N ASP A 965 48.76 -2.09 21.17
CA ASP A 965 47.97 -1.86 22.38
C ASP A 965 46.49 -2.24 22.21
N VAL A 966 46.00 -2.18 20.97
CA VAL A 966 44.65 -2.60 20.58
C VAL A 966 44.61 -3.02 19.11
N ILE A 967 43.81 -4.04 18.83
CA ILE A 967 43.57 -4.60 17.50
C ILE A 967 42.11 -4.39 17.12
N LEU A 968 41.87 -3.82 15.95
CA LEU A 968 40.57 -3.54 15.36
C LEU A 968 40.42 -4.41 14.11
N THR A 969 39.46 -5.34 14.12
CA THR A 969 39.19 -6.23 12.99
C THR A 969 37.83 -5.89 12.36
N LEU A 970 37.84 -5.51 11.08
CA LEU A 970 36.65 -5.06 10.34
C LEU A 970 36.89 -5.19 8.82
N THR A 971 35.84 -5.07 7.99
CA THR A 971 35.98 -5.09 6.52
C THR A 971 36.50 -3.76 5.98
N ASP A 972 36.98 -3.72 4.72
CA ASP A 972 37.43 -2.46 4.07
C ASP A 972 36.29 -1.43 4.01
N GLN A 973 35.06 -1.91 3.76
CA GLN A 973 33.84 -1.11 3.75
C GLN A 973 33.52 -0.52 5.13
N HIS A 974 33.59 -1.33 6.20
CA HIS A 974 33.32 -0.84 7.56
C HIS A 974 34.41 0.12 8.05
N PHE A 975 35.67 -0.11 7.68
CA PHE A 975 36.75 0.82 7.96
C PHE A 975 36.51 2.16 7.27
N TYR A 976 36.10 2.14 6.00
CA TYR A 976 35.76 3.35 5.26
C TYR A 976 34.56 4.09 5.88
N ALA A 977 33.48 3.36 6.22
CA ALA A 977 32.30 3.94 6.87
C ALA A 977 32.65 4.59 8.22
N LEU A 978 33.60 4.00 8.95
CA LEU A 978 34.10 4.51 10.21
C LEU A 978 34.90 5.83 10.03
N VAL A 979 35.89 5.86 9.13
CA VAL A 979 36.74 7.06 8.95
C VAL A 979 36.05 8.19 8.17
N SER A 980 34.98 7.90 7.44
CA SER A 980 34.14 8.90 6.75
C SER A 980 32.97 9.42 7.59
N LYS A 981 32.84 8.99 8.87
CA LYS A 981 31.75 9.33 9.79
C LYS A 981 30.34 8.87 9.34
N GLN A 982 30.25 7.88 8.45
CA GLN A 982 28.97 7.27 8.06
C GLN A 982 28.41 6.34 9.14
N ARG A 983 29.30 5.69 9.89
CA ARG A 983 28.99 4.79 11.00
C ARG A 983 29.96 5.10 12.16
N ASP A 984 29.54 4.90 13.41
CA ASP A 984 30.42 5.06 14.56
C ASP A 984 30.98 3.73 15.10
N LEU A 985 32.01 3.79 15.96
CA LEU A 985 32.65 2.61 16.55
C LEU A 985 31.67 1.74 17.36
N ARG A 986 30.73 2.37 18.07
CA ARG A 986 29.81 1.66 18.96
C ARG A 986 28.81 0.86 18.14
N ASP A 987 28.30 1.46 17.09
CA ASP A 987 27.34 0.86 16.19
C ASP A 987 27.94 -0.35 15.43
N LEU A 988 29.16 -0.21 14.90
CA LEU A 988 29.88 -1.33 14.27
C LEU A 988 30.16 -2.46 15.28
N TYR A 989 30.51 -2.12 16.53
CA TYR A 989 30.77 -3.13 17.57
C TYR A 989 29.49 -3.86 18.02
N GLN A 990 28.38 -3.14 18.20
CA GLN A 990 27.10 -3.72 18.62
C GLN A 990 26.51 -4.71 17.61
N HIS A 991 26.81 -4.51 16.32
CA HIS A 991 26.34 -5.38 15.24
C HIS A 991 27.34 -6.51 14.88
N GLY A 992 28.44 -6.65 15.63
CA GLY A 992 29.44 -7.69 15.39
C GLY A 992 30.31 -7.46 14.13
N GLU A 993 30.25 -6.25 13.58
CA GLU A 993 30.91 -5.82 12.34
C GLU A 993 32.30 -5.22 12.58
N LEU A 994 32.59 -4.89 13.84
CA LEU A 994 33.91 -4.54 14.37
C LEU A 994 34.22 -5.45 15.57
N MET A 995 35.33 -6.18 15.51
CA MET A 995 35.90 -6.86 16.68
C MET A 995 37.08 -6.06 17.24
N VAL A 996 37.14 -5.97 18.57
CA VAL A 996 38.18 -5.22 19.30
C VAL A 996 38.88 -6.17 20.25
N GLU A 997 40.19 -6.34 20.07
CA GLU A 997 41.04 -7.12 20.98
C GLU A 997 42.04 -6.19 21.68
N GLY A 998 42.19 -6.30 23.00
CA GLY A 998 42.99 -5.37 23.81
C GLY A 998 42.15 -4.46 24.70
N ALA A 999 42.73 -3.37 25.20
CA ALA A 999 42.05 -2.50 26.17
C ALA A 999 41.09 -1.52 25.48
N ILE A 1000 39.78 -1.80 25.55
CA ILE A 1000 38.69 -1.00 24.94
C ILE A 1000 38.79 0.51 25.24
N ARG A 1001 39.33 0.91 26.39
CA ARG A 1001 39.53 2.32 26.75
C ARG A 1001 40.38 3.10 25.73
N TYR A 1002 41.25 2.44 24.96
CA TYR A 1002 42.11 3.08 23.97
C TYR A 1002 41.35 3.50 22.71
N ILE A 1003 40.32 2.76 22.30
CA ILE A 1003 39.45 3.15 21.18
C ILE A 1003 38.35 4.14 21.59
N GLN A 1004 38.13 4.29 22.90
CA GLN A 1004 37.23 5.30 23.49
C GLN A 1004 37.92 6.64 23.73
N HIS A 1005 39.22 6.76 23.41
CA HIS A 1005 39.92 8.03 23.53
C HIS A 1005 39.31 9.07 22.57
N PRO A 1006 38.86 10.24 23.04
CA PRO A 1006 38.08 11.17 22.21
C PRO A 1006 38.85 11.69 20.99
N ALA A 1007 40.18 11.77 21.09
CA ALA A 1007 41.02 12.18 19.98
C ALA A 1007 41.28 11.08 18.92
N PHE A 1008 41.14 9.79 19.26
CA PHE A 1008 41.52 8.69 18.36
C PHE A 1008 40.74 8.71 17.04
N LEU A 1009 39.41 8.64 17.12
CA LEU A 1009 38.56 8.64 15.92
C LEU A 1009 38.54 10.01 15.24
N GLN A 1010 38.67 11.09 16.02
CA GLN A 1010 38.73 12.44 15.49
C GLN A 1010 39.98 12.64 14.61
N ILE A 1011 41.17 12.16 15.04
CA ILE A 1011 42.39 12.23 14.25
C ILE A 1011 42.26 11.43 12.94
N LEU A 1012 41.69 10.22 12.99
CA LEU A 1012 41.52 9.39 11.79
C LEU A 1012 40.54 10.03 10.79
N THR A 1013 39.44 10.59 11.28
CA THR A 1013 38.42 11.23 10.45
C THR A 1013 38.88 12.58 9.89
N ASP A 1014 39.62 13.38 10.67
CA ASP A 1014 40.22 14.64 10.19
C ASP A 1014 41.32 14.36 9.16
N SER A 1015 42.13 13.32 9.39
CA SER A 1015 43.14 12.88 8.42
C SER A 1015 42.51 12.34 7.14
N PHE A 1016 41.34 11.70 7.23
CA PHE A 1016 40.53 11.27 6.09
C PHE A 1016 40.00 12.46 5.29
N ALA A 1017 39.44 13.48 5.93
CA ALA A 1017 39.02 14.71 5.25
C ALA A 1017 40.21 15.41 4.56
N ALA A 1018 41.37 15.51 5.23
CA ALA A 1018 42.56 16.14 4.68
C ALA A 1018 43.21 15.37 3.52
N THR A 1019 43.06 14.03 3.49
CA THR A 1019 43.53 13.21 2.36
C THR A 1019 42.52 13.21 1.22
N ALA A 1020 41.21 13.27 1.49
CA ALA A 1020 40.16 13.29 0.47
C ALA A 1020 40.23 14.52 -0.47
N ASP A 1021 40.62 15.70 0.02
CA ASP A 1021 40.85 16.90 -0.82
C ASP A 1021 42.08 16.79 -1.76
N ARG A 1022 42.88 15.72 -1.63
CA ARG A 1022 44.06 15.43 -2.46
C ARG A 1022 43.93 14.13 -3.28
N ILE A 1023 42.77 13.47 -3.24
CA ILE A 1023 42.37 12.34 -4.10
C ILE A 1023 41.46 12.87 -5.19
#